data_AF-L0RE96-F1
#
_entry.id   AF-L0RE96-F1
#
_cell.length_a   1.000
_cell.length_b   1.000
_cell.length_c   1.000
_cell.angle_alpha   90.00
_cell.angle_beta   90.00
_cell.angle_gamma   90.00
#
_symmetry.space_group_name_H-M   'P 1'
#
loop_
_entity.id
_entity.type
_entity.pdbx_description
1 polymer ?
#
loop_
_entity_poly.entity_id
_entity_poly.type
_entity_poly.pdbx_seq_one_letter_code
_entity_poly.pdbx_strand_id
1 'polypeptide(L)'
;MKFNHVFDHWTYETFPPGRLLRRRYNSFQKLIELEEECLHIISLIEDIGFGLTQADWSNIEKLSADLGLKVRAMLEQLQEMNPVRFMDIMDYYNKINFYVRMAVTVPDPEISKPFTFPLEDSLDFANKAGAYAANLARIKQDGMPVLDGMVIGADIYNYFIEANDLRIAIDNILETVTSTDLDDLKQISTAIIAVFQQGNMPESIANEIEIAALETSRGSGNLTVSVGVTPEGKSQPLPESYCRISPVPAQNIVEVWKKAVLCKFSPEAIKARIELGYADRESPAAMIIQPVKDVHDSGFIETFHKTDEELPLKDRVTGCSAISRDKAGFQYLISRRNKQRVLAKPDPSPLSSHSVKTIASLGRQVEKLFEAPQRCGWITDLRNRVIITSTCPHPSEGIKEVERIKLALTYIANLNISPQNTEMFLPEKSRSMYDLVRFANEKGVEEMFSLVSKKGLGLDGAKHMKARQPISLDILNLADGLFTTAAGKLDISPDDIKSAPMWALWFGLGAERPGWNKENAIEGCAILSKTYMNITLKSEKDLTEVDAVCDPDTTQNHIHFRFKGGSGTPQQRISRTRFIKMVLIPQGFTVKSQGDLIEATYGQAGEAEIQKLLATIGHTTAHIATHHPITENHDKIDVEVSKFISGLG
;
A
#
# COMPACT_ATOMS: atom_id res chain seq x y z
N MET A 1 -9.42 -2.53 26.07
CA MET A 1 -9.95 -1.84 27.26
C MET A 1 -8.80 -1.02 27.83
N LYS A 2 -9.01 0.27 28.12
CA LYS A 2 -7.93 1.26 28.25
C LYS A 2 -7.00 0.96 29.44
N PHE A 3 -5.69 0.99 29.15
CA PHE A 3 -4.52 0.99 30.06
C PHE A 3 -4.69 1.93 31.28
N ASN A 4 -5.57 2.94 31.16
CA ASN A 4 -5.75 4.02 32.11
C ASN A 4 -6.38 3.60 33.45
N HIS A 5 -7.28 2.61 33.50
CA HIS A 5 -8.09 2.41 34.71
C HIS A 5 -7.34 1.75 35.89
N VAL A 6 -6.41 0.83 35.62
CA VAL A 6 -5.63 0.16 36.68
C VAL A 6 -4.55 1.08 37.22
N PHE A 7 -3.90 1.86 36.34
CA PHE A 7 -2.86 2.81 36.72
C PHE A 7 -3.40 4.09 37.35
N ASP A 8 -4.57 4.58 36.95
CA ASP A 8 -5.21 5.72 37.61
C ASP A 8 -5.47 5.39 39.09
N HIS A 9 -5.95 4.18 39.41
CA HIS A 9 -6.22 3.79 40.79
C HIS A 9 -4.94 3.73 41.65
N TRP A 10 -3.85 3.20 41.09
CA TRP A 10 -2.56 3.09 41.78
C TRP A 10 -1.85 4.44 41.92
N THR A 11 -1.93 5.31 40.91
CA THR A 11 -1.31 6.64 40.96
C THR A 11 -1.89 7.54 42.04
N TYR A 12 -3.15 7.36 42.42
CA TYR A 12 -3.77 8.08 43.55
C TYR A 12 -3.26 7.64 44.92
N GLU A 13 -2.79 6.39 45.09
CA GLU A 13 -2.37 5.86 46.40
C GLU A 13 -0.85 5.90 46.63
N THR A 14 -0.02 5.82 45.58
CA THR A 14 1.45 5.69 45.74
C THR A 14 2.28 6.95 45.40
N PHE A 15 1.72 7.96 44.73
CA PHE A 15 2.46 9.19 44.38
C PHE A 15 2.00 10.41 45.23
N PRO A 16 2.81 10.91 46.18
CA PRO A 16 2.56 12.19 46.82
C PRO A 16 2.64 13.35 45.80
N PRO A 17 2.00 14.51 46.04
CA PRO A 17 1.55 15.42 45.00
C PRO A 17 2.65 16.35 44.47
N GLY A 18 3.41 15.91 43.48
CA GLY A 18 4.22 16.79 42.64
C GLY A 18 3.55 17.04 41.28
N ARG A 19 2.90 18.20 41.06
CA ARG A 19 2.24 18.54 39.78
C ARG A 19 3.13 18.34 38.54
N LEU A 20 4.43 18.59 38.68
CA LEU A 20 5.44 18.41 37.63
C LEU A 20 5.68 16.94 37.27
N LEU A 21 5.70 16.03 38.25
CA LEU A 21 5.92 14.60 38.01
C LEU A 21 4.71 13.98 37.32
N ARG A 22 3.51 14.33 37.79
CA ARG A 22 2.24 13.91 37.17
C ARG A 22 2.13 14.35 35.72
N ARG A 23 2.55 15.60 35.42
CA ARG A 23 2.56 16.12 34.05
C ARG A 23 3.47 15.31 33.14
N ARG A 24 4.72 15.07 33.53
CA ARG A 24 5.69 14.29 32.73
C ARG A 24 5.27 12.84 32.55
N TYR A 25 4.68 12.23 33.59
CA TYR A 25 4.14 10.88 33.52
C TYR A 25 2.96 10.78 32.55
N ASN A 26 2.01 11.73 32.61
CA ASN A 26 0.90 11.76 31.66
C ASN A 26 1.38 11.95 30.22
N SER A 27 2.39 12.79 29.99
CA SER A 27 3.01 12.95 28.67
C SER A 27 3.67 11.65 28.20
N PHE A 28 4.34 10.91 29.09
CA PHE A 28 4.92 9.60 28.77
C PHE A 28 3.84 8.56 28.41
N GLN A 29 2.75 8.47 29.16
CA GLN A 29 1.63 7.59 28.80
C GLN A 29 1.08 7.94 27.42
N LYS A 30 0.91 9.23 27.14
CA LYS A 30 0.43 9.67 25.83
C LYS A 30 1.42 9.37 24.71
N LEU A 31 2.72 9.42 24.99
CA LEU A 31 3.78 9.04 24.07
C LEU A 31 3.65 7.55 23.68
N ILE A 32 3.46 6.64 24.64
CA ILE A 32 3.27 5.20 24.38
C ILE A 32 2.01 4.96 23.53
N GLU A 33 0.89 5.60 23.86
CA GLU A 33 -0.34 5.47 23.06
C GLU A 33 -0.12 5.92 21.60
N LEU A 34 0.62 7.02 21.40
CA LEU A 34 0.90 7.54 20.06
C LEU A 34 1.89 6.68 19.28
N GLU A 35 2.86 6.06 19.96
CA GLU A 35 3.77 5.09 19.34
C GLU A 35 2.98 3.92 18.73
N GLU A 36 2.04 3.35 19.49
CA GLU A 36 1.19 2.26 19.02
C GLU A 36 0.47 2.62 17.71
N GLU A 37 -0.18 3.79 17.69
CA GLU A 37 -0.87 4.29 16.50
C GLU A 37 0.10 4.49 15.32
N CYS A 38 1.32 5.01 15.58
CA CYS A 38 2.33 5.18 14.54
C CYS A 38 2.80 3.85 13.96
N LEU A 39 3.09 2.84 14.80
CA LEU A 39 3.55 1.52 14.36
C LEU A 39 2.49 0.80 13.54
N HIS A 40 1.21 0.98 13.89
CA HIS A 40 0.08 0.46 13.11
C HIS A 40 0.02 1.06 11.71
N ILE A 41 0.11 2.40 11.60
CA ILE A 41 0.09 3.10 10.30
C ILE A 41 1.32 2.73 9.46
N ILE A 42 2.51 2.66 10.06
CA ILE A 42 3.72 2.22 9.35
C ILE A 42 3.53 0.81 8.78
N SER A 43 2.93 -0.10 9.56
CA SER A 43 2.66 -1.47 9.10
C SER A 43 1.72 -1.52 7.90
N LEU A 44 0.68 -0.68 7.87
CA LEU A 44 -0.22 -0.58 6.72
C LEU A 44 0.52 -0.17 5.46
N ILE A 45 1.34 0.87 5.56
CA ILE A 45 2.09 1.40 4.42
C ILE A 45 3.12 0.37 3.93
N GLU A 46 3.76 -0.36 4.85
CA GLU A 46 4.66 -1.47 4.54
C GLU A 46 3.95 -2.60 3.78
N ASP A 47 2.78 -3.03 4.25
CA ASP A 47 2.00 -4.08 3.59
C ASP A 47 1.63 -3.70 2.14
N ILE A 48 1.24 -2.45 1.93
CA ILE A 48 0.95 -1.92 0.59
C ILE A 48 2.21 -1.91 -0.26
N GLY A 49 3.32 -1.39 0.26
CA GLY A 49 4.58 -1.30 -0.47
C GLY A 49 5.25 -2.64 -0.77
N PHE A 50 4.98 -3.68 0.04
CA PHE A 50 5.37 -5.06 -0.25
C PHE A 50 4.38 -5.82 -1.13
N GLY A 51 3.23 -5.22 -1.47
CA GLY A 51 2.19 -5.83 -2.29
C GLY A 51 1.41 -6.94 -1.57
N LEU A 52 1.42 -6.95 -0.22
CA LEU A 52 0.62 -7.85 0.61
C LEU A 52 -0.84 -7.41 0.70
N THR A 53 -1.05 -6.10 0.66
CA THR A 53 -2.36 -5.46 0.54
C THR A 53 -2.36 -4.51 -0.65
N GLN A 54 -3.54 -4.19 -1.14
CA GLN A 54 -3.72 -3.24 -2.24
C GLN A 54 -4.68 -2.15 -1.77
N ALA A 55 -4.26 -0.90 -1.92
CA ALA A 55 -5.06 0.26 -1.57
C ALA A 55 -4.86 1.34 -2.62
N ASP A 56 -5.82 2.24 -2.72
CA ASP A 56 -5.68 3.40 -3.60
C ASP A 56 -4.54 4.32 -3.13
N TRP A 57 -3.89 5.01 -4.07
CA TRP A 57 -2.83 5.96 -3.72
C TRP A 57 -3.31 7.07 -2.78
N SER A 58 -4.57 7.49 -2.88
CA SER A 58 -5.20 8.48 -1.98
C SER A 58 -5.20 7.99 -0.53
N ASN A 59 -5.39 6.68 -0.32
CA ASN A 59 -5.27 6.07 1.01
C ASN A 59 -3.82 6.12 1.53
N ILE A 60 -2.83 5.91 0.67
CA ILE A 60 -1.40 5.99 1.04
C ILE A 60 -1.02 7.42 1.44
N GLU A 61 -1.48 8.43 0.67
CA GLU A 61 -1.27 9.84 1.01
C GLU A 61 -1.89 10.19 2.37
N LYS A 62 -3.13 9.75 2.62
CA LYS A 62 -3.81 9.92 3.91
C LYS A 62 -3.06 9.26 5.06
N LEU A 63 -2.72 7.99 4.95
CA LEU A 63 -1.97 7.25 5.98
C LEU A 63 -0.63 7.95 6.30
N SER A 64 0.05 8.46 5.27
CA SER A 64 1.31 9.19 5.44
C SER A 64 1.12 10.53 6.15
N ALA A 65 0.04 11.25 5.84
CA ALA A 65 -0.32 12.49 6.53
C ALA A 65 -0.70 12.24 8.00
N ASP A 66 -1.52 11.21 8.26
CA ASP A 66 -1.92 10.79 9.60
C ASP A 66 -0.69 10.39 10.43
N LEU A 67 0.22 9.59 9.87
CA LEU A 67 1.50 9.25 10.53
C LEU A 67 2.28 10.51 10.89
N GLY A 68 2.40 11.46 9.95
CA GLY A 68 3.07 12.74 10.20
C GLY A 68 2.46 13.49 11.37
N LEU A 69 1.13 13.54 11.50
CA LEU A 69 0.46 14.19 12.63
C LEU A 69 0.70 13.46 13.95
N LYS A 70 0.67 12.13 13.96
CA LYS A 70 0.88 11.31 15.16
C LYS A 70 2.33 11.38 15.66
N VAL A 71 3.30 11.28 14.77
CA VAL A 71 4.73 11.43 15.09
C VAL A 71 4.98 12.81 15.68
N ARG A 72 4.40 13.87 15.08
CA ARG A 72 4.49 15.23 15.63
C ARG A 72 3.97 15.30 17.07
N ALA A 73 2.75 14.81 17.30
CA ALA A 73 2.13 14.84 18.62
C ALA A 73 2.97 14.06 19.65
N MET A 74 3.58 12.95 19.25
CA MET A 74 4.45 12.13 20.10
C MET A 74 5.73 12.88 20.47
N LEU A 75 6.35 13.58 19.52
CA LEU A 75 7.52 14.42 19.79
C LEU A 75 7.19 15.63 20.67
N GLU A 76 6.00 16.21 20.53
CA GLU A 76 5.51 17.26 21.44
C GLU A 76 5.37 16.73 22.89
N GLN A 77 4.94 15.48 23.09
CA GLN A 77 4.93 14.86 24.42
C GLN A 77 6.34 14.69 24.98
N LEU A 78 7.29 14.26 24.15
CA LEU A 78 8.70 14.14 24.54
C LEU A 78 9.29 15.51 24.95
N GLN A 79 8.97 16.57 24.20
CA GLN A 79 9.36 17.94 24.56
C GLN A 79 8.72 18.39 25.87
N GLU A 80 7.46 18.04 26.13
CA GLU A 80 6.80 18.35 27.40
C GLU A 80 7.48 17.66 28.59
N MET A 81 8.02 16.45 28.39
CA MET A 81 8.82 15.76 29.40
C MET A 81 10.12 16.50 29.71
N ASN A 82 10.85 16.97 28.69
CA ASN A 82 12.10 17.71 28.85
C ASN A 82 12.35 18.73 27.71
N PRO A 83 11.93 20.00 27.86
CA PRO A 83 12.02 20.98 26.78
C PRO A 83 13.45 21.34 26.36
N VAL A 84 14.40 21.31 27.30
CA VAL A 84 15.79 21.74 27.05
C VAL A 84 16.54 20.67 26.26
N ARG A 85 16.31 19.39 26.57
CA ARG A 85 17.00 18.27 25.91
C ARG A 85 16.51 18.05 24.47
N PHE A 86 15.24 18.37 24.18
CA PHE A 86 14.60 18.08 22.89
C PHE A 86 14.15 19.34 22.15
N MET A 87 14.83 20.47 22.35
CA MET A 87 14.47 21.75 21.72
C MET A 87 14.39 21.65 20.19
N ASP A 88 15.35 20.96 19.57
CA ASP A 88 15.52 20.92 18.10
C ASP A 88 14.80 19.73 17.44
N ILE A 89 14.09 18.88 18.19
CA ILE A 89 13.53 17.63 17.65
C ILE A 89 12.52 17.86 16.53
N MET A 90 11.83 19.01 16.58
CA MET A 90 10.81 19.40 15.60
C MET A 90 11.42 19.77 14.24
N ASP A 91 12.68 20.22 14.19
CA ASP A 91 13.35 20.53 12.93
C ASP A 91 13.65 19.25 12.13
N TYR A 92 14.07 18.18 12.82
CA TYR A 92 14.25 16.88 12.21
C TYR A 92 12.92 16.28 11.72
N TYR A 93 11.86 16.42 12.52
CA TYR A 93 10.51 16.08 12.08
C TYR A 93 10.09 16.83 10.82
N ASN A 94 10.23 18.16 10.79
CA ASN A 94 9.84 18.98 9.65
C ASN A 94 10.60 18.56 8.38
N LYS A 95 11.90 18.28 8.51
CA LYS A 95 12.74 17.79 7.42
C LYS A 95 12.28 16.44 6.88
N ILE A 96 12.09 15.45 7.76
CA ILE A 96 11.67 14.09 7.35
C ILE A 96 10.25 14.11 6.78
N ASN A 97 9.33 14.82 7.44
CA ASN A 97 7.95 14.97 6.98
C ASN A 97 7.86 15.66 5.61
N PHE A 98 8.74 16.62 5.33
CA PHE A 98 8.85 17.22 4.01
C PHE A 98 9.21 16.18 2.94
N TYR A 99 10.21 15.33 3.19
CA TYR A 99 10.58 14.27 2.24
C TYR A 99 9.51 13.20 2.08
N VAL A 100 8.83 12.81 3.16
CA VAL A 100 7.68 11.90 3.10
C VAL A 100 6.60 12.48 2.20
N ARG A 101 6.18 13.73 2.45
CA ARG A 101 5.19 14.42 1.62
C ARG A 101 5.63 14.50 0.16
N MET A 102 6.87 14.85 -0.11
CA MET A 102 7.38 14.91 -1.49
C MET A 102 7.42 13.54 -2.18
N ALA A 103 7.63 12.46 -1.44
CA ALA A 103 7.64 11.11 -2.00
C ALA A 103 6.22 10.57 -2.30
N VAL A 104 5.22 10.97 -1.52
CA VAL A 104 3.85 10.47 -1.68
C VAL A 104 2.96 11.39 -2.52
N THR A 105 3.17 12.70 -2.48
CA THR A 105 2.33 13.67 -3.18
C THR A 105 2.47 13.55 -4.69
N VAL A 106 1.34 13.44 -5.36
CA VAL A 106 1.26 13.52 -6.83
C VAL A 106 1.16 14.98 -7.29
N PRO A 107 2.05 15.42 -8.20
CA PRO A 107 2.00 16.76 -8.78
C PRO A 107 0.64 17.06 -9.42
N ASP A 108 0.23 18.32 -9.36
CA ASP A 108 -0.96 18.76 -10.10
C ASP A 108 -0.70 18.74 -11.61
N PRO A 109 -1.68 18.32 -12.43
CA PRO A 109 -1.50 18.23 -13.86
C PRO A 109 -1.31 19.62 -14.48
N GLU A 110 -0.40 19.71 -15.46
CA GLU A 110 -0.18 20.96 -16.19
C GLU A 110 -1.29 21.14 -17.23
N ILE A 111 -2.20 22.08 -16.99
CA ILE A 111 -3.30 22.38 -17.91
C ILE A 111 -2.89 23.50 -18.86
N SER A 112 -2.74 23.19 -20.15
CA SER A 112 -2.35 24.20 -21.15
C SER A 112 -3.00 23.95 -22.51
N LYS A 113 -3.03 24.97 -23.37
CA LYS A 113 -3.44 24.82 -24.78
C LYS A 113 -2.35 24.08 -25.59
N PRO A 114 -2.68 23.43 -26.73
CA PRO A 114 -4.01 23.25 -27.30
C PRO A 114 -4.82 22.15 -26.59
N PHE A 115 -6.13 22.37 -26.44
CA PHE A 115 -7.05 21.37 -25.86
C PHE A 115 -7.57 20.36 -26.89
N THR A 116 -7.64 20.79 -28.15
CA THR A 116 -8.01 19.95 -29.29
C THR A 116 -6.97 20.10 -30.38
N PHE A 117 -6.66 19.01 -31.08
CA PHE A 117 -5.68 19.00 -32.16
C PHE A 117 -5.95 17.85 -33.15
N PRO A 118 -5.51 17.97 -34.41
CA PRO A 118 -5.56 16.88 -35.40
C PRO A 118 -4.84 15.61 -34.93
N LEU A 119 -5.32 14.44 -35.35
CA LEU A 119 -4.72 13.15 -34.98
C LEU A 119 -3.22 13.04 -35.35
N GLU A 120 -2.77 13.70 -36.42
CA GLU A 120 -1.37 13.67 -36.84
C GLU A 120 -0.40 14.42 -35.91
N ASP A 121 -0.90 15.43 -35.19
CA ASP A 121 -0.12 16.22 -34.24
C ASP A 121 -0.01 15.53 -32.86
N SER A 122 -0.61 14.34 -32.71
CA SER A 122 -0.62 13.60 -31.42
C SER A 122 0.77 13.24 -30.90
N LEU A 123 1.78 13.20 -31.77
CA LEU A 123 3.15 12.90 -31.38
C LEU A 123 3.87 14.10 -30.75
N ASP A 124 3.48 15.31 -31.14
CA ASP A 124 4.01 16.54 -30.55
C ASP A 124 3.38 16.79 -29.16
N PHE A 125 2.16 16.31 -28.94
CA PHE A 125 1.41 16.43 -27.70
C PHE A 125 1.13 15.08 -27.02
N ALA A 126 2.12 14.18 -26.99
CA ALA A 126 1.94 12.78 -26.55
C ALA A 126 1.27 12.63 -25.17
N ASN A 127 1.66 13.43 -24.17
CA ASN A 127 1.06 13.39 -22.83
C ASN A 127 -0.42 13.78 -22.84
N LYS A 128 -0.82 14.72 -23.72
CA LYS A 128 -2.20 15.18 -23.85
C LYS A 128 -3.04 14.22 -24.68
N ALA A 129 -2.45 13.64 -25.72
CA ALA A 129 -3.14 12.78 -26.67
C ALA A 129 -3.46 11.39 -26.11
N GLY A 130 -2.64 10.91 -25.17
CA GLY A 130 -2.70 9.56 -24.65
C GLY A 130 -2.19 8.51 -25.65
N ALA A 131 -2.04 7.28 -25.16
CA ALA A 131 -1.38 6.20 -25.91
C ALA A 131 -2.15 5.82 -27.19
N TYR A 132 -3.49 5.80 -27.16
CA TYR A 132 -4.30 5.41 -28.32
C TYR A 132 -4.10 6.35 -29.51
N ALA A 133 -4.15 7.67 -29.29
CA ALA A 133 -4.00 8.66 -30.34
C ALA A 133 -2.56 8.71 -30.84
N ALA A 134 -1.57 8.70 -29.92
CA ALA A 134 -0.16 8.65 -30.28
C ALA A 134 0.19 7.40 -31.11
N ASN A 135 -0.36 6.23 -30.76
CA ASN A 135 -0.12 5.00 -31.51
C ASN A 135 -0.75 5.05 -32.92
N LEU A 136 -1.94 5.64 -33.08
CA LEU A 136 -2.54 5.85 -34.41
C LEU A 136 -1.71 6.80 -35.27
N ALA A 137 -1.19 7.88 -34.68
CA ALA A 137 -0.30 8.80 -35.38
C ALA A 137 0.99 8.09 -35.88
N ARG A 138 1.57 7.19 -35.07
CA ARG A 138 2.71 6.35 -35.50
C ARG A 138 2.36 5.42 -36.67
N ILE A 139 1.20 4.77 -36.62
CA ILE A 139 0.72 3.92 -37.72
C ILE A 139 0.56 4.75 -39.00
N LYS A 140 0.03 5.97 -38.89
CA LYS A 140 -0.14 6.89 -40.03
C LYS A 140 1.21 7.33 -40.60
N GLN A 141 2.21 7.62 -39.76
CA GLN A 141 3.58 7.95 -40.19
C GLN A 141 4.27 6.79 -40.94
N ASP A 142 3.98 5.53 -40.59
CA ASP A 142 4.48 4.33 -41.29
C ASP A 142 3.78 4.10 -42.66
N GLY A 143 2.82 4.96 -43.03
CA GLY A 143 2.12 4.92 -44.33
C GLY A 143 0.94 3.95 -44.38
N MET A 144 0.53 3.38 -43.25
CA MET A 144 -0.67 2.53 -43.15
C MET A 144 -1.97 3.38 -43.17
N PRO A 145 -3.09 2.83 -43.68
CA PRO A 145 -4.36 3.56 -43.76
C PRO A 145 -4.99 3.73 -42.36
N VAL A 146 -4.97 4.96 -41.85
CA VAL A 146 -5.61 5.36 -40.59
C VAL A 146 -6.73 6.35 -40.89
N LEU A 147 -7.84 6.24 -40.16
CA LEU A 147 -8.96 7.16 -40.32
C LEU A 147 -8.61 8.49 -39.64
N ASP A 148 -8.66 9.57 -40.42
CA ASP A 148 -8.46 10.92 -39.90
C ASP A 148 -9.49 11.27 -38.83
N GLY A 149 -9.08 12.11 -37.89
CA GLY A 149 -9.90 12.55 -36.78
C GLY A 149 -9.23 13.67 -36.01
N MET A 150 -9.90 14.11 -34.94
CA MET A 150 -9.34 15.03 -33.97
C MET A 150 -9.21 14.35 -32.61
N VAL A 151 -8.30 14.88 -31.81
CA VAL A 151 -8.05 14.45 -30.45
C VAL A 151 -8.48 15.56 -29.52
N ILE A 152 -9.19 15.17 -28.46
CA ILE A 152 -9.61 15.99 -27.34
C ILE A 152 -8.72 15.56 -26.18
N GLY A 153 -7.80 16.44 -25.80
CA GLY A 153 -6.70 16.13 -24.92
C GLY A 153 -7.12 15.86 -23.48
N ALA A 154 -6.27 15.12 -22.77
CA ALA A 154 -6.36 14.85 -21.34
C ALA A 154 -6.53 16.11 -20.47
N ASP A 155 -5.98 17.25 -20.90
CA ASP A 155 -6.08 18.52 -20.20
C ASP A 155 -7.54 19.00 -20.02
N ILE A 156 -8.45 18.62 -20.94
CA ILE A 156 -9.89 18.93 -20.79
C ILE A 156 -10.47 18.19 -19.59
N TYR A 157 -10.07 16.93 -19.37
CA TYR A 157 -10.49 16.18 -18.18
C TYR A 157 -9.97 16.85 -16.91
N ASN A 158 -8.68 17.21 -16.89
CA ASN A 158 -8.08 17.89 -15.75
C ASN A 158 -8.76 19.24 -15.47
N TYR A 159 -9.01 20.05 -16.51
CA TYR A 159 -9.73 21.31 -16.40
C TYR A 159 -11.16 21.13 -15.88
N PHE A 160 -11.88 20.09 -16.34
CA PHE A 160 -13.23 19.80 -15.85
C PHE A 160 -13.24 19.44 -14.36
N ILE A 161 -12.25 18.67 -13.88
CA ILE A 161 -12.14 18.32 -12.46
C ILE A 161 -11.87 19.55 -11.61
N GLU A 162 -10.90 20.39 -12.00
CA GLU A 162 -10.52 21.60 -11.25
C GLU A 162 -11.64 22.66 -11.27
N ALA A 163 -12.27 22.91 -12.42
CA ALA A 163 -13.33 23.92 -12.55
C ALA A 163 -14.61 23.60 -11.75
N ASN A 164 -14.77 22.35 -11.31
CA ASN A 164 -15.92 21.87 -10.54
C ASN A 164 -15.53 21.46 -9.11
N ASP A 165 -14.29 21.71 -8.66
CA ASP A 165 -13.76 21.31 -7.36
C ASP A 165 -13.98 19.81 -7.03
N LEU A 166 -14.01 18.95 -8.06
CA LEU A 166 -14.37 17.53 -7.89
C LEU A 166 -13.24 16.72 -7.26
N ARG A 167 -12.00 17.23 -7.28
CA ARG A 167 -10.80 16.54 -6.81
C ARG A 167 -10.95 16.06 -5.37
N ILE A 168 -11.28 16.97 -4.45
CA ILE A 168 -11.41 16.67 -3.02
C ILE A 168 -12.50 15.62 -2.78
N ALA A 169 -13.63 15.72 -3.48
CA ALA A 169 -14.74 14.80 -3.32
C ALA A 169 -14.40 13.38 -3.82
N ILE A 170 -13.69 13.27 -4.95
CA ILE A 170 -13.22 11.99 -5.49
C ILE A 170 -12.15 11.38 -4.60
N ASP A 171 -11.15 12.16 -4.19
CA ASP A 171 -10.04 11.71 -3.34
C ASP A 171 -10.57 11.17 -2.00
N ASN A 172 -11.54 11.86 -1.36
CA ASN A 172 -12.19 11.39 -0.13
C ASN A 172 -12.87 10.01 -0.27
N ILE A 173 -13.43 9.70 -1.45
CA ILE A 173 -14.05 8.40 -1.72
C ILE A 173 -12.93 7.35 -1.92
N LEU A 174 -11.92 7.69 -2.71
CA LEU A 174 -10.78 6.81 -3.00
C LEU A 174 -9.94 6.48 -1.77
N GLU A 175 -9.85 7.40 -0.80
CA GLU A 175 -9.21 7.16 0.50
C GLU A 175 -9.76 5.95 1.26
N THR A 176 -11.02 5.56 1.02
CA THR A 176 -11.64 4.41 1.70
C THR A 176 -11.31 3.06 1.04
N VAL A 177 -10.64 3.07 -0.11
CA VAL A 177 -10.37 1.86 -0.89
C VAL A 177 -9.14 1.15 -0.35
N THR A 178 -9.38 0.07 0.39
CA THR A 178 -8.33 -0.79 0.99
C THR A 178 -8.31 -2.21 0.42
N SER A 179 -9.05 -2.45 -0.67
CA SER A 179 -9.21 -3.75 -1.33
C SER A 179 -9.46 -3.56 -2.83
N THR A 180 -9.09 -4.56 -3.62
CA THR A 180 -9.35 -4.63 -5.07
C THR A 180 -10.43 -5.66 -5.44
N ASP A 181 -11.27 -6.03 -4.47
CA ASP A 181 -12.46 -6.83 -4.74
C ASP A 181 -13.47 -6.05 -5.60
N LEU A 182 -14.02 -6.71 -6.63
CA LEU A 182 -14.88 -6.06 -7.61
C LEU A 182 -16.22 -5.61 -7.01
N ASP A 183 -16.72 -6.29 -5.97
CA ASP A 183 -17.99 -5.92 -5.35
C ASP A 183 -17.87 -4.63 -4.52
N ASP A 184 -16.77 -4.46 -3.78
CA ASP A 184 -16.44 -3.21 -3.09
C ASP A 184 -16.21 -2.07 -4.10
N LEU A 185 -15.45 -2.34 -5.16
CA LEU A 185 -15.14 -1.35 -6.20
C LEU A 185 -16.38 -0.89 -6.99
N LYS A 186 -17.44 -1.71 -7.11
CA LYS A 186 -18.72 -1.27 -7.70
C LYS A 186 -19.39 -0.16 -6.90
N GLN A 187 -19.35 -0.25 -5.57
CA GLN A 187 -19.93 0.77 -4.70
C GLN A 187 -19.16 2.09 -4.83
N ILE A 188 -17.83 1.98 -4.82
CA ILE A 188 -16.91 3.11 -5.02
C ILE A 188 -17.11 3.77 -6.39
N SER A 189 -17.16 2.98 -7.46
CA SER A 189 -17.43 3.44 -8.83
C SER A 189 -18.76 4.21 -8.89
N THR A 190 -19.82 3.68 -8.29
CA THR A 190 -21.14 4.34 -8.28
C THR A 190 -21.11 5.68 -7.54
N ALA A 191 -20.41 5.75 -6.40
CA ALA A 191 -20.25 6.99 -5.64
C ALA A 191 -19.47 8.05 -6.43
N ILE A 192 -18.35 7.67 -7.06
CA ILE A 192 -17.55 8.58 -7.88
C ILE A 192 -18.34 9.08 -9.10
N ILE A 193 -19.06 8.19 -9.79
CA ILE A 193 -19.90 8.55 -10.94
C ILE A 193 -20.98 9.55 -10.53
N ALA A 194 -21.63 9.36 -9.37
CA ALA A 194 -22.65 10.27 -8.87
C ALA A 194 -22.10 11.68 -8.59
N VAL A 195 -20.87 11.78 -8.06
CA VAL A 195 -20.17 13.06 -7.85
C VAL A 195 -19.78 13.69 -9.19
N PHE A 196 -19.16 12.92 -10.09
CA PHE A 196 -18.72 13.39 -11.40
C PHE A 196 -19.89 13.92 -12.25
N GLN A 197 -21.07 13.29 -12.16
CA GLN A 197 -22.26 13.72 -12.88
C GLN A 197 -22.79 15.09 -12.46
N GLN A 198 -22.45 15.58 -11.27
CA GLN A 198 -22.86 16.91 -10.81
C GLN A 198 -22.06 18.04 -11.45
N GLY A 199 -20.85 17.75 -11.96
CA GLY A 199 -20.00 18.75 -12.59
C GLY A 199 -20.55 19.29 -13.91
N ASN A 200 -20.41 20.59 -14.15
CA ASN A 200 -20.85 21.25 -15.38
C ASN A 200 -19.64 21.52 -16.28
N MET A 201 -19.83 21.32 -17.59
CA MET A 201 -18.79 21.64 -18.56
C MET A 201 -18.68 23.15 -18.73
N PRO A 202 -17.51 23.78 -18.52
CA PRO A 202 -17.33 25.21 -18.75
C PRO A 202 -17.53 25.58 -20.22
N GLU A 203 -18.23 26.67 -20.50
CA GLU A 203 -18.65 27.06 -21.86
C GLU A 203 -17.47 27.21 -22.82
N SER A 204 -16.33 27.73 -22.36
CA SER A 204 -15.12 27.89 -23.20
C SER A 204 -14.62 26.56 -23.74
N ILE A 205 -14.68 25.48 -22.94
CA ILE A 205 -14.24 24.15 -23.32
C ILE A 205 -15.31 23.43 -24.13
N ALA A 206 -16.58 23.58 -23.77
CA ALA A 206 -17.71 23.06 -24.54
C ALA A 206 -17.65 23.56 -26.00
N ASN A 207 -17.46 24.86 -26.19
CA ASN A 207 -17.33 25.46 -27.52
C ASN A 207 -16.15 24.89 -28.32
N GLU A 208 -14.97 24.73 -27.70
CA GLU A 208 -13.80 24.14 -28.39
C GLU A 208 -14.04 22.67 -28.82
N ILE A 209 -14.70 21.88 -27.98
CA ILE A 209 -15.07 20.49 -28.28
C ILE A 209 -16.11 20.42 -29.40
N GLU A 210 -17.13 21.30 -29.38
CA GLU A 210 -18.18 21.35 -30.39
C GLU A 210 -17.64 21.77 -31.76
N ILE A 211 -16.75 22.77 -31.81
CA ILE A 211 -16.07 23.18 -33.04
C ILE A 211 -15.30 21.99 -33.63
N ALA A 212 -14.50 21.29 -32.82
CA ALA A 212 -13.74 20.12 -33.25
C ALA A 212 -14.66 19.00 -33.79
N ALA A 213 -15.81 18.77 -33.14
CA ALA A 213 -16.79 17.78 -33.56
C ALA A 213 -17.45 18.14 -34.91
N LEU A 214 -17.85 19.41 -35.08
CA LEU A 214 -18.46 19.89 -36.32
C LEU A 214 -17.47 19.82 -37.49
N GLU A 215 -16.23 20.26 -37.29
CA GLU A 215 -15.15 20.18 -38.29
C GLU A 215 -14.85 18.74 -38.70
N THR A 216 -14.81 17.82 -37.74
CA THR A 216 -14.55 16.40 -37.99
C THR A 216 -15.70 15.73 -38.75
N SER A 217 -16.96 16.12 -38.47
CA SER A 217 -18.14 15.46 -39.05
C SER A 217 -18.28 15.64 -40.57
N ARG A 218 -17.68 16.70 -41.15
CA ARG A 218 -17.65 16.99 -42.61
C ARG A 218 -18.95 16.67 -43.39
N GLY A 219 -20.10 16.90 -42.75
CA GLY A 219 -21.44 16.74 -43.33
C GLY A 219 -22.15 15.39 -43.11
N SER A 220 -21.56 14.39 -42.45
CA SER A 220 -22.29 13.15 -42.08
C SER A 220 -23.21 13.34 -40.87
N GLY A 221 -22.93 14.37 -40.04
CA GLY A 221 -23.59 14.63 -38.77
C GLY A 221 -23.22 13.68 -37.63
N ASN A 222 -22.63 12.51 -37.94
CA ASN A 222 -22.33 11.44 -36.98
C ASN A 222 -20.83 11.14 -36.87
N LEU A 223 -20.39 10.87 -35.64
CA LEU A 223 -19.03 10.60 -35.22
C LEU A 223 -18.92 9.26 -34.47
N THR A 224 -17.72 8.70 -34.44
CA THR A 224 -17.29 7.66 -33.51
C THR A 224 -16.41 8.31 -32.47
N VAL A 225 -16.69 8.01 -31.20
CA VAL A 225 -15.93 8.49 -30.05
C VAL A 225 -15.21 7.30 -29.44
N SER A 226 -13.90 7.44 -29.24
CA SER A 226 -13.07 6.47 -28.54
C SER A 226 -12.32 7.16 -27.40
N VAL A 227 -12.51 6.71 -26.17
CA VAL A 227 -11.84 7.23 -24.98
C VAL A 227 -10.90 6.18 -24.42
N GLY A 228 -9.72 6.61 -23.99
CA GLY A 228 -8.78 5.76 -23.29
C GLY A 228 -8.01 6.52 -22.22
N VAL A 229 -7.69 5.82 -21.14
CA VAL A 229 -6.88 6.38 -20.06
C VAL A 229 -5.42 5.98 -20.27
N THR A 230 -4.51 6.94 -20.12
CA THR A 230 -3.06 6.70 -20.20
C THR A 230 -2.39 7.35 -19.00
N PRO A 231 -1.61 6.59 -18.20
CA PRO A 231 -0.83 7.20 -17.14
C PRO A 231 0.18 8.20 -17.69
N GLU A 232 0.35 9.33 -17.01
CA GLU A 232 1.26 10.40 -17.45
C GLU A 232 2.70 9.89 -17.63
N GLY A 233 3.34 10.31 -18.73
CA GLY A 233 4.70 9.90 -19.09
C GLY A 233 4.84 8.43 -19.53
N LYS A 234 3.75 7.68 -19.66
CA LYS A 234 3.78 6.28 -20.14
C LYS A 234 3.30 6.16 -21.59
N SER A 235 3.83 5.17 -22.28
CA SER A 235 3.51 4.87 -23.69
C SER A 235 2.40 3.84 -23.88
N GLN A 236 1.94 3.21 -22.80
CA GLN A 236 0.89 2.19 -22.82
C GLN A 236 -0.35 2.68 -22.08
N PRO A 237 -1.55 2.39 -22.61
CA PRO A 237 -2.79 2.75 -21.93
C PRO A 237 -3.01 1.89 -20.69
N LEU A 238 -3.88 2.36 -19.79
CA LEU A 238 -4.32 1.58 -18.65
C LEU A 238 -5.25 0.45 -19.12
N PRO A 239 -5.06 -0.80 -18.66
CA PRO A 239 -5.96 -1.91 -19.00
C PRO A 239 -7.41 -1.62 -18.58
N GLU A 240 -8.38 -2.22 -19.30
CA GLU A 240 -9.82 -2.15 -19.00
C GLU A 240 -10.43 -0.73 -18.91
N SER A 241 -9.71 0.29 -19.37
CA SER A 241 -10.09 1.71 -19.27
C SER A 241 -10.49 2.34 -20.60
N TYR A 242 -11.00 1.51 -21.53
CA TYR A 242 -11.34 1.92 -22.89
C TYR A 242 -12.85 1.92 -23.13
N CYS A 243 -13.37 2.99 -23.74
CA CYS A 243 -14.77 3.09 -24.14
C CYS A 243 -14.88 3.54 -25.60
N ARG A 244 -15.79 2.92 -26.35
CA ARG A 244 -16.11 3.31 -27.72
C ARG A 244 -17.61 3.47 -27.87
N ILE A 245 -18.04 4.62 -28.40
CA ILE A 245 -19.45 4.96 -28.63
C ILE A 245 -19.61 5.37 -30.09
N SER A 246 -20.53 4.71 -30.81
CA SER A 246 -20.87 5.00 -32.20
C SER A 246 -22.27 4.48 -32.53
N PRO A 247 -23.08 5.21 -33.32
CA PRO A 247 -22.84 6.56 -33.85
C PRO A 247 -23.22 7.66 -32.84
N VAL A 248 -22.54 8.81 -32.90
CA VAL A 248 -22.74 9.97 -32.03
C VAL A 248 -23.05 11.21 -32.87
N PRO A 249 -24.20 11.89 -32.69
CA PRO A 249 -24.47 13.17 -33.34
C PRO A 249 -23.46 14.24 -32.86
N ALA A 250 -22.91 15.02 -33.79
CA ALA A 250 -21.91 16.05 -33.46
C ALA A 250 -22.43 17.10 -32.45
N GLN A 251 -23.74 17.36 -32.44
CA GLN A 251 -24.39 18.28 -31.49
C GLN A 251 -24.40 17.78 -30.04
N ASN A 252 -24.29 16.47 -29.81
CA ASN A 252 -24.36 15.87 -28.48
C ASN A 252 -22.97 15.51 -27.93
N ILE A 253 -21.90 16.02 -28.55
CA ILE A 253 -20.53 15.59 -28.25
C ILE A 253 -20.13 15.87 -26.80
N VAL A 254 -20.59 16.97 -26.20
CA VAL A 254 -20.25 17.34 -24.81
C VAL A 254 -20.89 16.37 -23.82
N GLU A 255 -22.15 16.01 -24.02
CA GLU A 255 -22.83 15.00 -23.20
C GLU A 255 -22.20 13.62 -23.34
N VAL A 256 -21.81 13.27 -24.57
CA VAL A 256 -21.15 11.99 -24.86
C VAL A 256 -19.75 11.94 -24.27
N TRP A 257 -18.98 13.04 -24.33
CA TRP A 257 -17.69 13.15 -23.65
C TRP A 257 -17.85 12.85 -22.16
N LYS A 258 -18.84 13.48 -21.51
CA LYS A 258 -19.10 13.31 -20.08
C LYS A 258 -19.45 11.86 -19.72
N LYS A 259 -20.16 11.14 -20.60
CA LYS A 259 -20.48 9.71 -20.42
C LYS A 259 -19.30 8.80 -20.72
N ALA A 260 -18.53 9.09 -21.76
CA ALA A 260 -17.45 8.24 -22.24
C ALA A 260 -16.25 8.23 -21.27
N VAL A 261 -15.93 9.39 -20.68
CA VAL A 261 -14.85 9.54 -19.69
C VAL A 261 -15.09 8.71 -18.42
N LEU A 262 -16.33 8.39 -18.09
CA LEU A 262 -16.66 7.55 -16.93
C LEU A 262 -16.09 6.13 -17.01
N CYS A 263 -15.59 5.69 -18.17
CA CYS A 263 -14.88 4.42 -18.27
C CYS A 263 -13.62 4.36 -17.40
N LYS A 264 -13.03 5.52 -17.05
CA LYS A 264 -11.95 5.63 -16.06
C LYS A 264 -12.36 5.14 -14.67
N PHE A 265 -13.64 5.26 -14.33
CA PHE A 265 -14.20 4.90 -13.04
C PHE A 265 -14.98 3.59 -13.08
N SER A 266 -14.83 2.75 -14.11
CA SER A 266 -15.37 1.39 -14.04
C SER A 266 -14.65 0.58 -12.94
N PRO A 267 -15.31 -0.40 -12.31
CA PRO A 267 -14.67 -1.25 -11.30
C PRO A 267 -13.38 -1.90 -11.81
N GLU A 268 -13.38 -2.35 -13.07
CA GLU A 268 -12.23 -2.97 -13.72
C GLU A 268 -11.09 -1.98 -13.96
N ALA A 269 -11.39 -0.74 -14.38
CA ALA A 269 -10.38 0.29 -14.58
C ALA A 269 -9.78 0.77 -13.25
N ILE A 270 -10.60 0.93 -12.20
CA ILE A 270 -10.12 1.28 -10.85
C ILE A 270 -9.21 0.17 -10.33
N LYS A 271 -9.62 -1.09 -10.47
CA LYS A 271 -8.79 -2.24 -10.09
C LYS A 271 -7.45 -2.24 -10.82
N ALA A 272 -7.46 -2.13 -12.15
CA ALA A 272 -6.25 -2.10 -12.96
C ALA A 272 -5.33 -0.94 -12.56
N ARG A 273 -5.89 0.24 -12.25
CA ARG A 273 -5.13 1.41 -11.77
C ARG A 273 -4.41 1.13 -10.45
N ILE A 274 -5.12 0.55 -9.48
CA ILE A 274 -4.58 0.23 -8.16
C ILE A 274 -3.51 -0.85 -8.25
N GLU A 275 -3.75 -1.93 -9.01
CA GLU A 275 -2.78 -3.02 -9.20
C GLU A 275 -1.49 -2.58 -9.90
N LEU A 276 -1.58 -1.52 -10.72
CA LEU A 276 -0.44 -0.90 -11.39
C LEU A 276 0.22 0.22 -10.57
N GLY A 277 -0.34 0.61 -9.42
CA GLY A 277 0.28 1.57 -8.51
C GLY A 277 0.10 3.05 -8.90
N TYR A 278 -0.87 3.37 -9.76
CA TYR A 278 -1.10 4.75 -10.20
C TYR A 278 -2.14 5.47 -9.33
N ALA A 279 -1.90 6.76 -9.09
CA ALA A 279 -2.91 7.62 -8.52
C ALA A 279 -3.97 8.00 -9.58
N ASP A 280 -5.17 8.38 -9.13
CA ASP A 280 -6.22 8.83 -10.02
C ASP A 280 -5.80 10.07 -10.83
N ARG A 281 -5.09 10.99 -10.18
CA ARG A 281 -4.62 12.26 -10.75
C ARG A 281 -3.65 12.09 -11.93
N GLU A 282 -2.88 11.00 -11.97
CA GLU A 282 -1.89 10.75 -13.03
C GLU A 282 -2.44 9.97 -14.21
N SER A 283 -3.73 9.65 -14.20
CA SER A 283 -4.35 8.81 -15.22
C SER A 283 -5.50 9.55 -15.89
N PRO A 284 -5.26 10.69 -16.57
CA PRO A 284 -6.31 11.43 -17.24
C PRO A 284 -6.83 10.68 -18.48
N ALA A 285 -8.08 10.96 -18.84
CA ALA A 285 -8.73 10.37 -20.00
C ALA A 285 -8.60 11.28 -21.22
N ALA A 286 -8.13 10.73 -22.35
CA ALA A 286 -8.10 11.41 -23.64
C ALA A 286 -9.12 10.79 -24.61
N MET A 287 -9.63 11.60 -25.53
CA MET A 287 -10.71 11.20 -26.44
C MET A 287 -10.33 11.44 -27.90
N ILE A 288 -10.64 10.48 -28.77
CA ILE A 288 -10.48 10.55 -30.22
C ILE A 288 -11.87 10.63 -30.84
N ILE A 289 -12.06 11.59 -31.75
CA ILE A 289 -13.28 11.74 -32.55
C ILE A 289 -12.97 11.49 -34.02
N GLN A 290 -13.73 10.60 -34.65
CA GLN A 290 -13.58 10.20 -36.04
C GLN A 290 -14.93 10.23 -36.78
N PRO A 291 -14.97 10.56 -38.08
CA PRO A 291 -16.23 10.64 -38.83
C PRO A 291 -16.83 9.26 -39.12
N VAL A 292 -18.16 9.15 -39.02
CA VAL A 292 -18.92 7.98 -39.50
C VAL A 292 -19.50 8.32 -40.86
N LYS A 293 -18.64 8.36 -41.89
CA LYS A 293 -19.04 8.55 -43.29
C LYS A 293 -18.56 7.37 -44.12
N ASP A 294 -19.43 6.88 -45.00
CA ASP A 294 -19.11 5.80 -45.95
C ASP A 294 -18.65 4.48 -45.31
N VAL A 295 -19.02 4.22 -44.05
CA VAL A 295 -18.67 2.98 -43.32
C VAL A 295 -19.63 1.84 -43.70
N HIS A 296 -19.10 0.80 -44.35
CA HIS A 296 -19.83 -0.42 -44.70
C HIS A 296 -19.83 -1.44 -43.54
N ASP A 297 -18.68 -1.64 -42.90
CA ASP A 297 -18.51 -2.63 -41.82
C ASP A 297 -17.46 -2.16 -40.81
N SER A 298 -17.53 -2.67 -39.58
CA SER A 298 -16.62 -2.32 -38.49
C SER A 298 -16.39 -3.47 -37.52
N GLY A 299 -15.23 -3.46 -36.87
CA GLY A 299 -14.90 -4.48 -35.89
C GLY A 299 -13.50 -4.32 -35.32
N PHE A 300 -13.01 -5.41 -34.72
CA PHE A 300 -11.68 -5.48 -34.12
C PHE A 300 -10.91 -6.68 -34.69
N ILE A 301 -9.59 -6.57 -34.73
CA ILE A 301 -8.69 -7.69 -34.95
C ILE A 301 -7.77 -7.84 -33.74
N GLU A 302 -7.74 -9.03 -33.17
CA GLU A 302 -6.71 -9.48 -32.24
C GLU A 302 -5.63 -10.18 -33.06
N THR A 303 -4.46 -9.55 -33.14
CA THR A 303 -3.34 -10.08 -33.93
C THR A 303 -2.81 -11.41 -33.39
N PHE A 304 -3.01 -11.67 -32.10
CA PHE A 304 -2.81 -12.95 -31.45
C PHE A 304 -4.01 -13.27 -30.56
N HIS A 305 -4.66 -14.40 -30.81
CA HIS A 305 -5.81 -14.91 -30.08
C HIS A 305 -5.53 -16.34 -29.62
N LYS A 306 -5.80 -16.63 -28.34
CA LYS A 306 -5.69 -17.96 -27.75
C LYS A 306 -7.06 -18.63 -27.81
N THR A 307 -7.17 -19.72 -28.57
CA THR A 307 -8.40 -20.50 -28.72
C THR A 307 -8.32 -21.81 -27.95
N ASP A 308 -9.43 -22.23 -27.35
CA ASP A 308 -9.60 -23.58 -26.80
C ASP A 308 -9.87 -24.64 -27.90
N GLU A 309 -10.26 -24.21 -29.10
CA GLU A 309 -10.46 -25.08 -30.26
C GLU A 309 -9.14 -25.65 -30.79
N GLU A 310 -9.17 -26.91 -31.24
CA GLU A 310 -7.99 -27.58 -31.81
C GLU A 310 -7.53 -26.92 -33.11
N LEU A 311 -6.54 -26.02 -33.00
CA LEU A 311 -5.84 -25.48 -34.16
C LEU A 311 -5.10 -26.59 -34.91
N PRO A 312 -4.97 -26.49 -36.26
CA PRO A 312 -4.16 -27.41 -37.03
C PRO A 312 -2.72 -27.49 -36.47
N LEU A 313 -2.11 -28.67 -36.51
CA LEU A 313 -0.78 -28.94 -35.92
C LEU A 313 0.30 -27.88 -36.24
N LYS A 314 0.28 -27.31 -37.45
CA LYS A 314 1.25 -26.29 -37.89
C LYS A 314 0.96 -24.87 -37.40
N ASP A 315 -0.27 -24.59 -36.94
CA ASP A 315 -0.70 -23.31 -36.40
C ASP A 315 -0.62 -23.30 -34.86
N ARG A 316 -0.55 -24.46 -34.20
CA ARG A 316 -0.36 -24.56 -32.72
C ARG A 316 0.89 -23.83 -32.22
N VAL A 317 1.95 -23.77 -33.03
CA VAL A 317 3.22 -23.09 -32.68
C VAL A 317 3.18 -21.58 -32.97
N THR A 318 2.43 -21.15 -33.99
CA THR A 318 2.43 -19.74 -34.44
C THR A 318 1.22 -18.94 -33.92
N GLY A 319 0.18 -19.63 -33.45
CA GLY A 319 -1.08 -19.08 -33.02
C GLY A 319 -1.99 -18.63 -34.17
N CYS A 320 -3.12 -18.04 -33.82
CA CYS A 320 -4.09 -17.49 -34.77
C CYS A 320 -4.39 -16.01 -34.46
N SER A 321 -4.90 -15.29 -35.45
CA SER A 321 -5.50 -13.97 -35.28
C SER A 321 -7.03 -14.11 -35.33
N ALA A 322 -7.74 -13.36 -34.50
CA ALA A 322 -9.21 -13.35 -34.48
C ALA A 322 -9.73 -12.01 -35.01
N ILE A 323 -10.67 -12.05 -35.95
CA ILE A 323 -11.38 -10.86 -36.44
C ILE A 323 -12.83 -10.94 -35.99
N SER A 324 -13.26 -9.94 -35.24
CA SER A 324 -14.60 -9.81 -34.68
C SER A 324 -15.31 -8.61 -35.29
N ARG A 325 -16.62 -8.68 -35.51
CA ARG A 325 -17.44 -7.56 -35.96
C ARG A 325 -18.19 -6.94 -34.79
N ASP A 326 -18.46 -5.64 -34.84
CA ASP A 326 -19.23 -4.97 -33.78
C ASP A 326 -20.68 -5.49 -33.67
N LYS A 327 -21.26 -5.97 -34.79
CA LYS A 327 -22.67 -6.40 -34.89
C LYS A 327 -22.88 -7.93 -34.90
N ALA A 328 -21.82 -8.74 -34.78
CA ALA A 328 -21.93 -10.20 -34.86
C ALA A 328 -21.00 -10.90 -33.86
N GLY A 329 -21.52 -11.88 -33.13
CA GLY A 329 -20.76 -12.62 -32.09
C GLY A 329 -19.76 -13.65 -32.63
N PHE A 330 -19.76 -13.94 -33.93
CA PHE A 330 -18.87 -14.95 -34.52
C PHE A 330 -17.60 -14.34 -35.08
N GLN A 331 -16.47 -15.01 -34.85
CA GLN A 331 -15.13 -14.52 -35.20
C GLN A 331 -14.56 -15.27 -36.41
N TYR A 332 -13.77 -14.57 -37.23
CA TYR A 332 -12.92 -15.23 -38.24
C TYR A 332 -11.58 -15.57 -37.61
N LEU A 333 -11.17 -16.84 -37.65
CA LEU A 333 -9.84 -17.25 -37.23
C LEU A 333 -8.91 -17.35 -38.43
N ILE A 334 -7.72 -16.76 -38.32
CA ILE A 334 -6.75 -16.67 -39.42
C ILE A 334 -5.39 -17.18 -38.96
N SER A 335 -4.76 -17.99 -39.79
CA SER A 335 -3.39 -18.45 -39.59
C SER A 335 -2.40 -17.29 -39.64
N ARG A 336 -1.49 -17.22 -38.66
CA ARG A 336 -0.42 -16.22 -38.61
C ARG A 336 0.79 -16.56 -39.51
N ARG A 337 0.72 -17.66 -40.26
CA ARG A 337 1.75 -18.09 -41.24
C ARG A 337 1.67 -17.27 -42.53
N ASN A 338 2.72 -17.28 -43.34
CA ASN A 338 2.85 -16.48 -44.58
C ASN A 338 1.67 -16.60 -45.57
N LYS A 339 0.92 -17.72 -45.57
CA LYS A 339 -0.23 -17.91 -46.48
C LYS A 339 -1.56 -17.37 -45.94
N GLN A 340 -1.61 -16.84 -44.71
CA GLN A 340 -2.79 -16.26 -44.05
C GLN A 340 -4.11 -16.99 -44.39
N ARG A 341 -4.10 -18.32 -44.15
CA ARG A 341 -5.27 -19.16 -44.43
C ARG A 341 -6.35 -18.89 -43.40
N VAL A 342 -7.59 -18.76 -43.85
CA VAL A 342 -8.75 -18.68 -42.95
C VAL A 342 -8.97 -20.07 -42.36
N LEU A 343 -8.89 -20.17 -41.04
CA LEU A 343 -9.01 -21.40 -40.25
C LEU A 343 -10.47 -21.68 -39.89
N ALA A 344 -11.21 -20.64 -39.48
CA ALA A 344 -12.63 -20.72 -39.19
C ALA A 344 -13.36 -19.51 -39.79
N LYS A 345 -14.60 -19.75 -40.24
CA LYS A 345 -15.48 -18.73 -40.79
C LYS A 345 -16.82 -18.74 -40.06
N PRO A 346 -17.40 -17.58 -39.73
CA PRO A 346 -18.78 -17.48 -39.28
C PRO A 346 -19.76 -17.82 -40.40
N ASP A 347 -20.89 -18.43 -40.04
CA ASP A 347 -22.05 -18.64 -40.92
C ASP A 347 -23.23 -17.82 -40.39
N PRO A 348 -23.76 -16.81 -41.13
CA PRO A 348 -23.33 -16.36 -42.45
C PRO A 348 -21.94 -15.70 -42.46
N SER A 349 -21.28 -15.70 -43.62
CA SER A 349 -19.97 -15.06 -43.86
C SER A 349 -20.12 -13.67 -44.50
N PRO A 350 -20.30 -12.60 -43.71
CA PRO A 350 -20.57 -11.25 -44.21
C PRO A 350 -19.38 -10.57 -44.90
N LEU A 351 -18.14 -10.92 -44.52
CA LEU A 351 -16.92 -10.34 -45.09
C LEU A 351 -16.36 -11.22 -46.21
N SER A 352 -15.88 -10.56 -47.28
CA SER A 352 -15.17 -11.25 -48.36
C SER A 352 -13.85 -11.85 -47.86
N SER A 353 -13.42 -12.98 -48.43
CA SER A 353 -12.14 -13.60 -48.06
C SER A 353 -10.92 -12.70 -48.36
N HIS A 354 -11.06 -11.71 -49.25
CA HIS A 354 -10.03 -10.72 -49.55
C HIS A 354 -9.93 -9.64 -48.46
N SER A 355 -11.08 -9.10 -48.00
CA SER A 355 -11.13 -8.12 -46.91
C SER A 355 -10.56 -8.70 -45.63
N VAL A 356 -10.93 -9.94 -45.28
CA VAL A 356 -10.43 -10.67 -44.11
C VAL A 356 -8.90 -10.81 -44.13
N LYS A 357 -8.30 -11.18 -45.26
CA LYS A 357 -6.84 -11.24 -45.42
C LYS A 357 -6.17 -9.88 -45.33
N THR A 358 -6.81 -8.84 -45.87
CA THR A 358 -6.29 -7.47 -45.82
C THR A 358 -6.26 -6.95 -44.39
N ILE A 359 -7.33 -7.16 -43.62
CA ILE A 359 -7.39 -6.82 -42.18
C ILE A 359 -6.28 -7.58 -41.42
N ALA A 360 -6.10 -8.88 -41.69
CA ALA A 360 -5.04 -9.67 -41.07
C ALA A 360 -3.63 -9.19 -41.44
N SER A 361 -3.40 -8.83 -42.69
CA SER A 361 -2.13 -8.27 -43.15
C SER A 361 -1.81 -6.95 -42.48
N LEU A 362 -2.77 -6.03 -42.42
CA LEU A 362 -2.61 -4.74 -41.73
C LEU A 362 -2.36 -4.96 -40.24
N GLY A 363 -3.13 -5.83 -39.57
CA GLY A 363 -2.89 -6.17 -38.17
C GLY A 363 -1.48 -6.70 -37.92
N ARG A 364 -0.93 -7.52 -38.83
CA ARG A 364 0.45 -8.03 -38.73
C ARG A 364 1.51 -6.96 -38.99
N GLN A 365 1.24 -5.98 -39.85
CA GLN A 365 2.12 -4.81 -40.02
C GLN A 365 2.15 -3.96 -38.75
N VAL A 366 0.98 -3.72 -38.14
CA VAL A 366 0.87 -3.01 -36.86
C VAL A 366 1.58 -3.77 -35.74
N GLU A 367 1.38 -5.08 -35.62
CA GLU A 367 2.13 -5.92 -34.66
C GLU A 367 3.64 -5.82 -34.86
N LYS A 368 4.11 -5.78 -36.11
CA LYS A 368 5.53 -5.62 -36.42
C LYS A 368 6.07 -4.23 -36.02
N LEU A 369 5.26 -3.18 -36.18
CA LEU A 369 5.63 -1.81 -35.80
C LEU A 369 5.81 -1.66 -34.28
N PHE A 370 4.96 -2.31 -33.48
CA PHE A 370 4.98 -2.21 -32.01
C PHE A 370 5.75 -3.36 -31.33
N GLU A 371 6.27 -4.31 -32.09
CA GLU A 371 6.97 -5.52 -31.61
C GLU A 371 6.21 -6.34 -30.56
N ALA A 372 4.88 -6.19 -30.53
CA ALA A 372 4.01 -6.83 -29.55
C ALA A 372 2.62 -7.08 -30.16
N PRO A 373 1.91 -8.14 -29.76
CA PRO A 373 0.56 -8.37 -30.21
C PRO A 373 -0.37 -7.20 -29.86
N GLN A 374 -1.14 -6.77 -30.84
CA GLN A 374 -2.09 -5.65 -30.75
C GLN A 374 -3.53 -6.13 -30.95
N ARG A 375 -4.45 -5.37 -30.38
CA ARG A 375 -5.87 -5.33 -30.75
C ARG A 375 -6.12 -4.04 -31.52
N CYS A 376 -6.56 -4.14 -32.76
CA CYS A 376 -6.79 -2.98 -33.63
C CYS A 376 -8.26 -2.89 -34.03
N GLY A 377 -8.85 -1.70 -33.90
CA GLY A 377 -10.15 -1.39 -34.50
C GLY A 377 -10.00 -1.14 -36.00
N TRP A 378 -10.93 -1.65 -36.79
CA TRP A 378 -10.94 -1.48 -38.24
C TRP A 378 -12.34 -1.12 -38.74
N ILE A 379 -12.37 -0.41 -39.87
CA ILE A 379 -13.58 -0.19 -40.66
C ILE A 379 -13.31 -0.52 -42.13
N THR A 380 -14.37 -0.82 -42.87
CA THR A 380 -14.33 -0.89 -44.33
C THR A 380 -15.19 0.21 -44.93
N ASP A 381 -14.66 0.92 -45.93
CA ASP A 381 -15.44 1.89 -46.69
C ASP A 381 -16.40 1.20 -47.69
N LEU A 382 -17.24 1.98 -48.38
CA LEU A 382 -18.13 1.49 -49.45
C LEU A 382 -17.38 0.80 -50.62
N ARG A 383 -16.06 0.97 -50.73
CA ARG A 383 -15.18 0.32 -51.71
C ARG A 383 -14.44 -0.90 -51.14
N ASN A 384 -14.80 -1.36 -49.94
CA ASN A 384 -14.15 -2.44 -49.19
C ASN A 384 -12.66 -2.21 -48.87
N ARG A 385 -12.20 -0.95 -48.84
CA ARG A 385 -10.85 -0.60 -48.35
C ARG A 385 -10.85 -0.61 -46.83
N VAL A 386 -9.85 -1.25 -46.25
CA VAL A 386 -9.70 -1.40 -44.80
C VAL A 386 -8.93 -0.21 -44.23
N ILE A 387 -9.45 0.39 -43.17
CA ILE A 387 -8.85 1.53 -42.48
C ILE A 387 -8.81 1.25 -40.97
N ILE A 388 -7.69 1.57 -40.32
CA ILE A 388 -7.49 1.38 -38.88
C ILE A 388 -8.09 2.57 -38.13
N THR A 389 -8.78 2.30 -37.01
CA THR A 389 -9.45 3.32 -36.17
C THR A 389 -8.93 3.38 -34.75
N SER A 390 -8.36 2.29 -34.22
CA SER A 390 -7.77 2.25 -32.89
C SER A 390 -6.70 1.15 -32.81
N THR A 391 -5.78 1.26 -31.87
CA THR A 391 -4.78 0.22 -31.59
C THR A 391 -4.38 0.25 -30.11
N CYS A 392 -4.23 -0.93 -29.51
CA CYS A 392 -3.63 -1.09 -28.19
C CYS A 392 -2.98 -2.48 -28.05
N PRO A 393 -1.97 -2.62 -27.17
CA PRO A 393 -1.40 -3.93 -26.84
C PRO A 393 -2.47 -4.91 -26.37
N HIS A 394 -2.36 -6.19 -26.75
CA HIS A 394 -3.30 -7.23 -26.34
C HIS A 394 -2.62 -8.59 -26.14
N PRO A 395 -2.59 -9.16 -24.93
CA PRO A 395 -3.17 -8.62 -23.70
C PRO A 395 -2.47 -7.35 -23.24
N SER A 396 -3.23 -6.41 -22.67
CA SER A 396 -2.68 -5.17 -22.12
C SER A 396 -2.36 -5.42 -20.64
N GLU A 397 -1.09 -5.61 -20.31
CA GLU A 397 -0.65 -5.80 -18.91
C GLU A 397 -0.32 -4.45 -18.23
N GLY A 398 -0.19 -3.37 -19.00
CA GLY A 398 0.22 -2.06 -18.49
C GLY A 398 1.66 -2.05 -17.96
N ILE A 399 2.07 -0.92 -17.39
CA ILE A 399 3.39 -0.75 -16.78
C ILE A 399 3.18 -0.47 -15.30
N LYS A 400 3.71 -1.32 -14.41
CA LYS A 400 3.64 -1.09 -12.96
C LYS A 400 4.53 0.08 -12.55
N GLU A 401 3.98 0.96 -11.72
CA GLU A 401 4.71 2.05 -11.06
C GLU A 401 5.09 1.61 -9.64
N VAL A 402 6.37 1.23 -9.46
CA VAL A 402 6.87 0.68 -8.18
C VAL A 402 7.88 1.63 -7.52
N GLU A 403 8.42 2.60 -8.25
CA GLU A 403 9.50 3.44 -7.75
C GLU A 403 8.99 4.43 -6.70
N ARG A 404 7.79 4.97 -6.87
CA ARG A 404 7.21 5.93 -5.91
C ARG A 404 7.03 5.34 -4.52
N ILE A 405 6.42 4.15 -4.42
CA ILE A 405 6.18 3.52 -3.11
C ILE A 405 7.49 3.09 -2.43
N LYS A 406 8.50 2.64 -3.20
CA LYS A 406 9.83 2.34 -2.67
C LYS A 406 10.51 3.59 -2.09
N LEU A 407 10.41 4.72 -2.79
CA LEU A 407 10.93 6.00 -2.31
C LEU A 407 10.21 6.44 -1.03
N ALA A 408 8.88 6.34 -0.98
CA ALA A 408 8.09 6.65 0.21
C ALA A 408 8.48 5.77 1.41
N LEU A 409 8.61 4.46 1.23
CA LEU A 409 9.03 3.52 2.28
C LEU A 409 10.40 3.88 2.88
N THR A 410 11.31 4.45 2.08
CA THR A 410 12.64 4.86 2.57
C THR A 410 12.56 5.92 3.67
N TYR A 411 11.60 6.84 3.59
CA TYR A 411 11.38 7.90 4.58
C TYR A 411 10.32 7.55 5.63
N ILE A 412 9.56 6.48 5.44
CA ILE A 412 8.49 6.08 6.36
C ILE A 412 8.95 4.92 7.24
N ALA A 413 9.33 3.80 6.63
CA ALA A 413 9.40 2.49 7.28
C ALA A 413 10.81 1.94 7.48
N ASN A 414 11.83 2.49 6.80
CA ASN A 414 13.21 2.02 7.01
C ASN A 414 13.72 2.36 8.40
N LEU A 415 14.31 1.39 9.08
CA LEU A 415 14.92 1.57 10.40
C LEU A 415 16.44 1.73 10.27
N ASN A 416 16.94 2.95 10.49
CA ASN A 416 18.35 3.31 10.32
C ASN A 416 19.08 3.55 11.65
N ILE A 417 18.34 3.76 12.74
CA ILE A 417 18.93 3.94 14.07
C ILE A 417 18.89 2.64 14.89
N SER A 418 20.01 2.34 15.55
CA SER A 418 20.14 1.24 16.52
C SER A 418 20.44 1.80 17.92
N PRO A 419 19.69 1.44 18.96
CA PRO A 419 19.93 1.88 20.33
C PRO A 419 21.27 1.37 20.89
N GLN A 420 21.77 0.24 20.36
CA GLN A 420 23.03 -0.38 20.77
C GLN A 420 24.27 0.45 20.38
N ASN A 421 24.12 1.40 19.45
CA ASN A 421 25.20 2.30 19.05
C ASN A 421 24.86 3.75 19.43
N THR A 422 25.38 4.19 20.57
CA THR A 422 25.17 5.55 21.09
C THR A 422 25.62 6.65 20.13
N GLU A 423 26.58 6.38 19.23
CA GLU A 423 27.01 7.34 18.18
C GLU A 423 26.00 7.45 17.03
N MET A 424 25.18 6.42 16.81
CA MET A 424 24.12 6.39 15.80
C MET A 424 22.74 6.76 16.37
N PHE A 425 22.55 6.74 17.69
CA PHE A 425 21.28 7.06 18.35
C PHE A 425 21.13 8.56 18.68
N LEU A 426 21.25 9.39 17.64
CA LEU A 426 21.11 10.85 17.70
C LEU A 426 19.93 11.28 16.82
N PRO A 427 19.21 12.37 17.19
CA PRO A 427 18.11 12.87 16.37
C PRO A 427 18.56 13.28 14.94
N GLU A 428 19.81 13.73 14.81
CA GLU A 428 20.46 14.04 13.53
C GLU A 428 20.65 12.84 12.60
N LYS A 429 20.63 11.62 13.15
CA LYS A 429 20.82 10.38 12.40
C LYS A 429 19.50 9.74 11.99
N SER A 430 18.36 10.22 12.51
CA SER A 430 17.03 9.81 12.06
C SER A 430 16.83 10.18 10.59
N ARG A 431 16.41 9.21 9.78
CA ARG A 431 16.17 9.38 8.33
C ARG A 431 14.75 9.01 7.91
N SER A 432 13.99 8.37 8.80
CA SER A 432 12.60 7.99 8.55
C SER A 432 11.66 8.38 9.70
N MET A 433 10.35 8.31 9.44
CA MET A 433 9.32 8.43 10.47
C MET A 433 9.48 7.34 11.53
N TYR A 434 9.80 6.10 11.12
CA TYR A 434 10.04 5.01 12.06
C TYR A 434 11.24 5.29 12.98
N ASP A 435 12.32 5.90 12.46
CA ASP A 435 13.45 6.33 13.30
C ASP A 435 13.01 7.35 14.36
N LEU A 436 12.15 8.31 14.02
CA LEU A 436 11.63 9.28 14.99
C LEU A 436 10.76 8.62 16.05
N VAL A 437 9.91 7.67 15.66
CA VAL A 437 9.10 6.85 16.59
C VAL A 437 9.99 6.12 17.58
N ARG A 438 11.00 5.38 17.08
CA ARG A 438 11.93 4.63 17.91
C ARG A 438 12.75 5.54 18.83
N PHE A 439 13.22 6.69 18.30
CA PHE A 439 13.95 7.68 19.08
C PHE A 439 13.11 8.23 20.23
N ALA A 440 11.87 8.62 19.95
CA ALA A 440 10.99 9.21 20.94
C ALA A 440 10.64 8.25 22.07
N ASN A 441 10.34 6.99 21.73
CA ASN A 441 10.09 5.96 22.73
C ASN A 441 11.31 5.77 23.65
N GLU A 442 12.48 5.53 23.08
CA GLU A 442 13.71 5.29 23.86
C GLU A 442 14.04 6.46 24.79
N LYS A 443 13.96 7.70 24.27
CA LYS A 443 14.24 8.89 25.08
C LYS A 443 13.13 9.20 26.07
N GLY A 444 11.88 8.89 25.76
CA GLY A 444 10.76 8.97 26.70
C GLY A 444 10.98 8.05 27.89
N VAL A 445 11.36 6.80 27.63
CA VAL A 445 11.73 5.82 28.67
C VAL A 445 12.91 6.36 29.49
N GLU A 446 14.02 6.74 28.85
CA GLU A 446 15.22 7.24 29.55
C GLU A 446 14.91 8.42 30.49
N GLU A 447 14.11 9.39 30.04
CA GLU A 447 13.71 10.54 30.86
C GLU A 447 12.82 10.15 32.03
N MET A 448 11.88 9.22 31.83
CA MET A 448 11.00 8.74 32.89
C MET A 448 11.83 8.03 33.98
N PHE A 449 12.77 7.17 33.59
CA PHE A 449 13.67 6.46 34.51
C PHE A 449 14.65 7.41 35.23
N SER A 450 15.18 8.44 34.54
CA SER A 450 16.02 9.46 35.18
C SER A 450 15.28 10.29 36.24
N LEU A 451 13.97 10.44 36.14
CA LEU A 451 13.19 11.20 37.13
C LEU A 451 13.03 10.43 38.44
N VAL A 452 12.98 9.10 38.38
CA VAL A 452 12.82 8.24 39.56
C VAL A 452 14.14 7.99 40.28
N SER A 453 15.28 8.04 39.58
CA SER A 453 16.61 7.83 40.17
C SER A 453 17.13 9.03 41.00
N LYS A 454 16.58 10.24 40.81
CA LYS A 454 16.97 11.42 41.61
C LYS A 454 16.33 11.36 43.01
N LYS A 455 17.16 11.10 44.03
CA LYS A 455 16.87 11.12 45.48
C LYS A 455 15.70 12.05 45.84
N GLY A 456 14.52 11.52 46.10
CA GLY A 456 13.42 12.33 46.62
C GLY A 456 12.04 11.70 46.81
N LEU A 457 11.75 10.48 46.35
CA LEU A 457 10.34 10.05 46.23
C LEU A 457 9.97 8.69 46.84
N GLY A 458 10.82 8.05 47.65
CA GLY A 458 10.43 6.81 48.37
C GLY A 458 10.21 5.57 47.47
N LEU A 459 10.31 5.71 46.16
CA LEU A 459 10.55 4.62 45.21
C LEU A 459 12.04 4.27 45.27
N ASP A 460 12.36 2.98 45.26
CA ASP A 460 13.71 2.43 45.47
C ASP A 460 14.69 2.67 44.29
N GLY A 461 14.46 3.73 43.52
CA GLY A 461 15.17 4.08 42.28
C GLY A 461 14.88 3.12 41.12
N ALA A 462 15.17 3.55 39.90
CA ALA A 462 15.35 2.61 38.80
C ALA A 462 16.57 1.73 39.07
N LYS A 463 16.46 0.43 38.81
CA LYS A 463 17.55 -0.55 39.01
C LYS A 463 17.89 -1.25 37.71
N HIS A 464 19.18 -1.46 37.49
CA HIS A 464 19.68 -2.14 36.29
C HIS A 464 19.79 -3.64 36.58
N MET A 465 19.06 -4.46 35.83
CA MET A 465 19.17 -5.90 35.92
C MET A 465 20.18 -6.43 34.91
N LYS A 466 21.24 -7.08 35.42
CA LYS A 466 22.23 -7.77 34.58
C LYS A 466 22.03 -9.28 34.69
N ALA A 467 21.73 -9.91 33.56
CA ALA A 467 21.59 -11.35 33.45
C ALA A 467 22.89 -12.03 32.99
N ARG A 468 22.91 -13.37 33.02
CA ARG A 468 24.00 -14.17 32.42
C ARG A 468 23.93 -14.18 30.89
N GLN A 469 22.72 -14.18 30.36
CA GLN A 469 22.43 -13.98 28.93
C GLN A 469 22.69 -12.50 28.56
N PRO A 470 22.89 -12.17 27.27
CA PRO A 470 23.03 -10.78 26.82
C PRO A 470 21.68 -10.06 26.85
N ILE A 471 21.08 -9.98 28.03
CA ILE A 471 19.80 -9.34 28.32
C ILE A 471 20.02 -8.32 29.43
N SER A 472 19.71 -7.06 29.15
CA SER A 472 19.85 -5.94 30.08
C SER A 472 18.52 -5.24 30.24
N LEU A 473 18.01 -5.12 31.47
CA LEU A 473 16.72 -4.47 31.74
C LEU A 473 16.83 -3.36 32.77
N ASP A 474 16.19 -2.23 32.49
CA ASP A 474 15.97 -1.17 33.47
C ASP A 474 14.63 -1.40 34.17
N ILE A 475 14.66 -1.62 35.48
CA ILE A 475 13.49 -2.01 36.27
C ILE A 475 13.04 -0.86 37.16
N LEU A 476 11.78 -0.47 37.01
CA LEU A 476 11.06 0.43 37.89
C LEU A 476 10.15 -0.37 38.82
N ASN A 477 10.42 -0.31 40.13
CA ASN A 477 9.60 -0.98 41.14
C ASN A 477 8.51 -0.03 41.66
N LEU A 478 7.24 -0.30 41.33
CA LEU A 478 6.08 0.49 41.77
C LEU A 478 5.58 0.10 43.16
N ALA A 479 5.36 -1.19 43.42
CA ALA A 479 5.01 -1.68 44.74
C ALA A 479 5.38 -3.17 44.91
N ASP A 480 6.34 -3.44 45.80
CA ASP A 480 6.70 -4.79 46.25
C ASP A 480 7.06 -5.79 45.11
N GLY A 481 7.55 -5.28 43.97
CA GLY A 481 7.98 -6.08 42.81
C GLY A 481 9.39 -6.67 42.95
N LEU A 482 10.15 -6.22 43.95
CA LEU A 482 11.51 -6.69 44.25
C LEU A 482 11.61 -7.18 45.70
N PHE A 483 12.49 -8.13 45.97
CA PHE A 483 12.79 -8.55 47.34
C PHE A 483 13.54 -7.47 48.12
N THR A 484 13.48 -7.52 49.45
CA THR A 484 14.22 -6.60 50.33
C THR A 484 15.75 -6.73 50.19
N THR A 485 16.24 -7.84 49.64
CA THR A 485 17.66 -8.06 49.27
C THR A 485 18.13 -7.13 48.15
N ALA A 486 17.18 -6.58 47.37
CA ALA A 486 17.46 -5.60 46.33
C ALA A 486 17.62 -4.18 46.90
N ALA A 487 17.16 -3.92 48.13
CA ALA A 487 17.12 -2.58 48.70
C ALA A 487 18.53 -1.96 48.76
N GLY A 488 18.71 -0.79 48.16
CA GLY A 488 20.00 -0.08 48.09
C GLY A 488 20.99 -0.59 47.03
N LYS A 489 20.68 -1.64 46.25
CA LYS A 489 21.47 -2.03 45.07
C LYS A 489 21.03 -1.22 43.84
N LEU A 490 21.99 -0.74 43.06
CA LEU A 490 21.74 -0.17 41.72
C LEU A 490 21.69 -1.27 40.66
N ASP A 491 22.60 -2.24 40.73
CA ASP A 491 22.62 -3.43 39.87
C ASP A 491 21.96 -4.62 40.61
N ILE A 492 20.95 -5.25 40.02
CA ILE A 492 20.20 -6.38 40.58
C ILE A 492 20.32 -7.63 39.69
N SER A 493 20.14 -8.82 40.27
CA SER A 493 20.04 -10.07 39.51
C SER A 493 18.57 -10.50 39.35
N PRO A 494 18.26 -11.44 38.43
CA PRO A 494 16.92 -12.00 38.33
C PRO A 494 16.39 -12.62 39.64
N ASP A 495 17.27 -13.08 40.53
CA ASP A 495 16.90 -13.65 41.83
C ASP A 495 16.37 -12.58 42.83
N ASP A 496 16.66 -11.30 42.57
CA ASP A 496 16.16 -10.19 43.38
C ASP A 496 14.71 -9.78 43.00
N ILE A 497 14.12 -10.41 41.97
CA ILE A 497 12.75 -10.12 41.49
C ILE A 497 11.71 -10.93 42.27
N LYS A 498 10.70 -10.24 42.79
CA LYS A 498 9.57 -10.83 43.52
C LYS A 498 8.27 -10.91 42.70
N SER A 499 8.15 -10.07 41.67
CA SER A 499 6.98 -10.00 40.79
C SER A 499 6.69 -11.34 40.11
N ALA A 500 5.51 -11.91 40.37
CA ALA A 500 5.08 -13.18 39.78
C ALA A 500 5.06 -13.17 38.23
N PRO A 501 4.47 -12.16 37.56
CA PRO A 501 4.47 -12.14 36.09
C PRO A 501 5.87 -11.97 35.48
N MET A 502 6.75 -11.17 36.11
CA MET A 502 8.12 -11.01 35.63
C MET A 502 8.95 -12.29 35.80
N TRP A 503 8.80 -12.97 36.93
CA TRP A 503 9.51 -14.22 37.17
C TRP A 503 9.08 -15.31 36.18
N ALA A 504 7.79 -15.38 35.88
CA ALA A 504 7.24 -16.29 34.87
C ALA A 504 7.77 -16.00 33.46
N LEU A 505 7.78 -14.72 33.03
CA LEU A 505 8.37 -14.33 31.75
C LEU A 505 9.87 -14.67 31.71
N TRP A 506 10.59 -14.38 32.79
CA TRP A 506 12.02 -14.63 32.91
C TRP A 506 12.38 -16.12 32.82
N PHE A 507 11.51 -17.01 33.32
CA PHE A 507 11.71 -18.45 33.19
C PHE A 507 11.93 -18.88 31.73
N GLY A 508 11.17 -18.29 30.80
CA GLY A 508 11.35 -18.54 29.38
C GLY A 508 12.48 -17.71 28.75
N LEU A 509 12.50 -16.41 29.03
CA LEU A 509 13.43 -15.45 28.42
C LEU A 509 14.89 -15.73 28.80
N GLY A 510 15.13 -16.09 30.07
CA GLY A 510 16.43 -16.38 30.67
C GLY A 510 16.83 -17.87 30.61
N ALA A 511 16.11 -18.72 29.86
CA ALA A 511 16.50 -20.12 29.68
C ALA A 511 17.84 -20.22 28.92
N GLU A 512 18.69 -21.19 29.30
CA GLU A 512 19.95 -21.44 28.58
C GLU A 512 19.70 -21.91 27.14
N ARG A 513 20.33 -21.22 26.18
CA ARG A 513 20.18 -21.52 24.75
C ARG A 513 21.48 -21.25 24.00
N PRO A 514 21.80 -22.08 22.99
CA PRO A 514 22.84 -21.75 22.03
C PRO A 514 22.38 -20.58 21.14
N GLY A 515 23.35 -19.81 20.64
CA GLY A 515 23.09 -18.76 19.63
C GLY A 515 23.12 -17.32 20.13
N TRP A 516 23.18 -17.07 21.44
CA TRP A 516 23.39 -15.72 21.96
C TRP A 516 24.76 -15.16 21.56
N ASN A 517 24.77 -13.93 21.05
CA ASN A 517 25.93 -13.14 20.69
C ASN A 517 25.67 -11.65 21.02
N LYS A 518 26.58 -10.74 20.65
CA LYS A 518 26.38 -9.30 20.90
C LYS A 518 25.30 -8.69 19.99
N GLU A 519 25.11 -9.22 18.79
CA GLU A 519 24.20 -8.68 17.77
C GLU A 519 22.73 -9.04 18.03
N ASN A 520 22.46 -10.07 18.83
CA ASN A 520 21.12 -10.45 19.26
C ASN A 520 20.84 -10.16 20.73
N ALA A 521 21.63 -9.30 21.36
CA ALA A 521 21.36 -8.83 22.71
C ALA A 521 19.98 -8.18 22.81
N ILE A 522 19.30 -8.40 23.94
CA ILE A 522 18.01 -7.79 24.24
C ILE A 522 18.21 -6.72 25.31
N GLU A 523 17.78 -5.51 25.00
CA GLU A 523 17.73 -4.40 25.96
C GLU A 523 16.27 -4.07 26.23
N GLY A 524 15.94 -3.59 27.41
CA GLY A 524 14.56 -3.31 27.71
C GLY A 524 14.34 -2.53 28.98
N CYS A 525 13.08 -2.16 29.19
CA CYS A 525 12.63 -1.53 30.41
C CYS A 525 11.40 -2.27 30.94
N ALA A 526 11.30 -2.39 32.26
CA ALA A 526 10.19 -3.05 32.92
C ALA A 526 9.66 -2.19 34.07
N ILE A 527 8.34 -2.12 34.19
CA ILE A 527 7.62 -1.52 35.29
C ILE A 527 6.93 -2.65 36.04
N LEU A 528 7.29 -2.85 37.30
CA LEU A 528 6.90 -4.04 38.07
C LEU A 528 6.14 -3.65 39.35
N SER A 529 5.12 -4.44 39.68
CA SER A 529 4.61 -4.61 41.04
C SER A 529 4.61 -6.11 41.38
N LYS A 530 4.17 -6.48 42.59
CA LYS A 530 4.03 -7.89 42.98
C LYS A 530 3.22 -8.73 41.97
N THR A 531 2.12 -8.18 41.44
CA THR A 531 1.16 -8.90 40.58
C THR A 531 1.01 -8.28 39.19
N TYR A 532 1.76 -7.22 38.88
CA TYR A 532 1.71 -6.55 37.59
C TYR A 532 3.10 -6.42 36.95
N MET A 533 3.15 -6.51 35.63
CA MET A 533 4.33 -6.24 34.83
C MET A 533 3.93 -5.56 33.53
N ASN A 534 4.60 -4.46 33.22
CA ASN A 534 4.72 -3.97 31.85
C ASN A 534 6.20 -4.01 31.46
N ILE A 535 6.52 -4.64 30.34
CA ILE A 535 7.90 -4.76 29.89
C ILE A 535 8.00 -4.55 28.39
N THR A 536 8.95 -3.72 28.00
CA THR A 536 9.35 -3.51 26.62
C THR A 536 10.73 -4.11 26.42
N LEU A 537 10.85 -5.05 25.50
CA LEU A 537 12.07 -5.74 25.10
C LEU A 537 12.40 -5.34 23.66
N LYS A 538 13.66 -4.97 23.43
CA LYS A 538 14.17 -4.45 22.17
C LYS A 538 15.39 -5.26 21.76
N SER A 539 15.37 -5.78 20.54
CA SER A 539 16.58 -6.23 19.87
C SER A 539 16.97 -5.25 18.77
N GLU A 540 18.07 -5.47 18.06
CA GLU A 540 18.37 -4.68 16.86
C GLU A 540 17.24 -4.76 15.81
N LYS A 541 16.49 -5.88 15.80
CA LYS A 541 15.63 -6.29 14.68
C LYS A 541 14.15 -6.32 14.99
N ASP A 542 13.75 -6.24 16.25
CA ASP A 542 12.35 -6.30 16.67
C ASP A 542 12.11 -5.59 18.01
N LEU A 543 10.83 -5.31 18.24
CA LEU A 543 10.28 -4.73 19.46
C LEU A 543 9.21 -5.70 19.98
N THR A 544 9.30 -6.07 21.26
CA THR A 544 8.31 -6.89 21.96
C THR A 544 7.83 -6.14 23.19
N GLU A 545 6.53 -6.06 23.38
CA GLU A 545 5.91 -5.47 24.56
C GLU A 545 5.01 -6.50 25.23
N VAL A 546 5.09 -6.60 26.55
CA VAL A 546 4.24 -7.49 27.34
C VAL A 546 3.67 -6.71 28.51
N ASP A 547 2.35 -6.62 28.55
CA ASP A 547 1.59 -6.09 29.67
C ASP A 547 0.80 -7.22 30.32
N ALA A 548 0.94 -7.42 31.62
CA ALA A 548 0.34 -8.56 32.31
C ALA A 548 -0.04 -8.26 33.75
N VAL A 549 -1.23 -8.74 34.12
CA VAL A 549 -1.67 -8.89 35.51
C VAL A 549 -1.75 -10.38 35.83
N CYS A 550 -1.08 -10.78 36.89
CA CYS A 550 -1.04 -12.13 37.42
C CYS A 550 -1.31 -12.06 38.93
N ASP A 551 -2.57 -12.17 39.29
CA ASP A 551 -3.13 -12.08 40.64
C ASP A 551 -3.89 -13.37 41.00
N PRO A 552 -3.98 -13.73 42.28
CA PRO A 552 -4.89 -14.80 42.73
C PRO A 552 -6.35 -14.58 42.33
N ASP A 553 -6.81 -13.33 42.19
CA ASP A 553 -8.12 -13.00 41.63
C ASP A 553 -8.09 -13.07 40.09
N THR A 554 -8.84 -14.04 39.54
CA THR A 554 -8.86 -14.32 38.11
C THR A 554 -9.55 -13.24 37.27
N THR A 555 -10.34 -12.36 37.89
CA THR A 555 -11.18 -11.40 37.15
C THR A 555 -10.38 -10.33 36.41
N GLN A 556 -9.20 -9.97 36.93
CA GLN A 556 -8.32 -8.94 36.36
C GLN A 556 -7.13 -9.51 35.60
N ASN A 557 -6.91 -10.83 35.66
CA ASN A 557 -5.78 -11.49 35.02
C ASN A 557 -5.85 -11.38 33.51
N HIS A 558 -4.77 -10.86 32.93
CA HIS A 558 -4.62 -10.72 31.49
C HIS A 558 -3.17 -10.72 31.07
N ILE A 559 -2.97 -11.00 29.78
CA ILE A 559 -1.72 -10.84 29.06
C ILE A 559 -2.07 -10.11 27.76
N HIS A 560 -1.39 -9.00 27.52
CA HIS A 560 -1.37 -8.28 26.26
C HIS A 560 0.05 -8.31 25.72
N PHE A 561 0.26 -9.12 24.68
CA PHE A 561 1.54 -9.28 24.01
C PHE A 561 1.50 -8.54 22.68
N ARG A 562 2.50 -7.72 22.41
CA ARG A 562 2.70 -7.04 21.13
C ARG A 562 4.09 -7.32 20.59
N PHE A 563 4.18 -7.52 19.29
CA PHE A 563 5.43 -7.74 18.59
C PHE A 563 5.44 -6.96 17.27
N LYS A 564 6.50 -6.18 17.01
CA LYS A 564 6.75 -5.54 15.72
C LYS A 564 8.10 -6.01 15.18
N GLY A 565 8.06 -6.73 14.07
CA GLY A 565 9.24 -7.34 13.45
C GLY A 565 10.01 -6.38 12.55
N GLY A 566 10.85 -5.50 13.11
CA GLY A 566 11.68 -4.50 12.41
C GLY A 566 12.48 -4.97 11.19
N SER A 567 13.80 -5.19 11.29
CA SER A 567 14.65 -5.42 10.10
C SER A 567 14.49 -6.84 9.52
N GLY A 568 14.68 -6.99 8.20
CA GLY A 568 14.63 -8.28 7.48
C GLY A 568 13.89 -8.15 6.14
N THR A 569 14.08 -9.13 5.24
CA THR A 569 13.33 -9.19 3.98
C THR A 569 11.83 -9.42 4.25
N PRO A 570 10.91 -9.03 3.35
CA PRO A 570 9.47 -9.23 3.56
C PRO A 570 9.12 -10.68 3.92
N GLN A 571 9.77 -11.64 3.28
CA GLN A 571 9.60 -13.07 3.58
C GLN A 571 10.04 -13.44 4.99
N GLN A 572 11.18 -12.92 5.48
CA GLN A 572 11.64 -13.15 6.85
C GLN A 572 10.69 -12.57 7.88
N ARG A 573 10.10 -11.40 7.60
CA ARG A 573 9.10 -10.77 8.46
C ARG A 573 7.81 -11.61 8.53
N ILE A 574 7.30 -12.05 7.38
CA ILE A 574 6.13 -12.95 7.30
C ILE A 574 6.38 -14.25 8.07
N SER A 575 7.56 -14.86 7.91
CA SER A 575 7.93 -16.08 8.64
C SER A 575 7.89 -15.90 10.16
N ARG A 576 8.38 -14.75 10.68
CA ARG A 576 8.30 -14.41 12.11
C ARG A 576 6.87 -14.27 12.59
N THR A 577 6.05 -13.51 11.85
CA THR A 577 4.64 -13.33 12.16
C THR A 577 3.90 -14.66 12.19
N ARG A 578 4.16 -15.53 11.20
CA ARG A 578 3.55 -16.87 11.13
C ARG A 578 3.98 -17.76 12.29
N PHE A 579 5.28 -17.76 12.63
CA PHE A 579 5.81 -18.53 13.76
C PHE A 579 5.10 -18.14 15.07
N ILE A 580 5.02 -16.84 15.39
CA ILE A 580 4.37 -16.35 16.62
C ILE A 580 2.90 -16.76 16.67
N LYS A 581 2.15 -16.58 15.57
CA LYS A 581 0.75 -17.01 15.49
C LYS A 581 0.57 -18.50 15.76
N MET A 582 1.41 -19.33 15.16
CA MET A 582 1.34 -20.78 15.32
C MET A 582 1.72 -21.24 16.73
N VAL A 583 2.48 -20.44 17.48
CA VAL A 583 2.76 -20.70 18.90
C VAL A 583 1.63 -20.21 19.81
N LEU A 584 1.11 -18.99 19.60
CA LEU A 584 0.18 -18.36 20.54
C LEU A 584 -1.28 -18.78 20.35
N ILE A 585 -1.75 -18.97 19.10
CA ILE A 585 -3.16 -19.34 18.84
C ILE A 585 -3.55 -20.67 19.51
N PRO A 586 -2.74 -21.76 19.42
CA PRO A 586 -3.06 -23.01 20.09
C PRO A 586 -3.08 -22.91 21.62
N GLN A 587 -2.44 -21.90 22.20
CA GLN A 587 -2.43 -21.63 23.63
C GLN A 587 -3.64 -20.80 24.09
N GLY A 588 -4.58 -20.48 23.19
CA GLY A 588 -5.83 -19.78 23.50
C GLY A 588 -5.79 -18.26 23.34
N PHE A 589 -4.70 -17.68 22.82
CA PHE A 589 -4.64 -16.23 22.57
C PHE A 589 -5.56 -15.82 21.42
N THR A 590 -6.25 -14.69 21.61
CA THR A 590 -6.86 -13.97 20.49
C THR A 590 -5.77 -13.15 19.80
N VAL A 591 -5.37 -13.55 18.60
CA VAL A 591 -4.28 -12.91 17.86
C VAL A 591 -4.82 -12.10 16.70
N LYS A 592 -4.47 -10.82 16.67
CA LYS A 592 -4.61 -9.93 15.51
C LYS A 592 -3.24 -9.68 14.92
N SER A 593 -3.19 -9.49 13.61
CA SER A 593 -1.93 -9.21 12.93
C SER A 593 -2.15 -8.34 11.71
N GLN A 594 -1.19 -7.48 11.46
CA GLN A 594 -1.15 -6.60 10.30
C GLN A 594 0.32 -6.46 9.93
N GLY A 595 0.71 -6.86 8.72
CA GLY A 595 2.10 -7.04 8.34
C GLY A 595 2.95 -7.83 9.35
N ASP A 596 3.97 -7.16 9.88
CA ASP A 596 4.90 -7.65 10.90
C ASP A 596 4.55 -7.20 12.33
N LEU A 597 3.40 -6.54 12.50
CA LEU A 597 2.80 -6.22 13.79
C LEU A 597 1.85 -7.35 14.22
N ILE A 598 2.06 -7.88 15.42
CA ILE A 598 1.19 -8.84 16.08
C ILE A 598 0.71 -8.24 17.40
N GLU A 599 -0.57 -8.40 17.66
CA GLU A 599 -1.17 -8.18 18.97
C GLU A 599 -1.89 -9.46 19.39
N ALA A 600 -1.54 -9.96 20.56
CA ALA A 600 -2.13 -11.16 21.14
C ALA A 600 -2.65 -10.85 22.54
N THR A 601 -3.93 -11.12 22.76
CA THR A 601 -4.58 -10.89 24.05
C THR A 601 -5.12 -12.18 24.64
N TYR A 602 -4.96 -12.31 25.95
CA TYR A 602 -5.45 -13.43 26.74
C TYR A 602 -5.90 -12.93 28.11
N GLY A 603 -6.94 -13.50 28.73
CA GLY A 603 -7.39 -13.06 30.04
C GLY A 603 -8.50 -13.91 30.65
N GLN A 604 -8.91 -13.56 31.87
CA GLN A 604 -9.87 -14.30 32.71
C GLN A 604 -9.40 -15.74 33.03
N ALA A 605 -8.14 -15.89 33.41
CA ALA A 605 -7.52 -17.19 33.69
C ALA A 605 -6.89 -17.28 35.08
N GLY A 606 -6.63 -18.50 35.52
CA GLY A 606 -5.94 -18.79 36.78
C GLY A 606 -4.48 -18.31 36.78
N GLU A 607 -3.96 -17.96 37.96
CA GLU A 607 -2.58 -17.48 38.14
C GLU A 607 -1.55 -18.42 37.50
N ALA A 608 -1.66 -19.73 37.74
CA ALA A 608 -0.73 -20.74 37.20
C ALA A 608 -0.76 -20.82 35.66
N GLU A 609 -1.92 -20.57 35.05
CA GLU A 609 -2.06 -20.56 33.60
C GLU A 609 -1.40 -19.31 33.00
N ILE A 610 -1.65 -18.14 33.59
CA ILE A 610 -0.98 -16.87 33.21
C ILE A 610 0.54 -17.02 33.28
N GLN A 611 1.07 -17.59 34.37
CA GLN A 611 2.51 -17.82 34.52
C GLN A 611 3.06 -18.75 33.43
N LYS A 612 2.37 -19.86 33.12
CA LYS A 612 2.78 -20.77 32.04
C LYS A 612 2.81 -20.07 30.67
N LEU A 613 1.82 -19.24 30.38
CA LEU A 613 1.73 -18.51 29.11
C LEU A 613 2.79 -17.41 29.02
N LEU A 614 3.07 -16.70 30.12
CA LEU A 614 4.18 -15.74 30.19
C LEU A 614 5.53 -16.41 29.98
N ALA A 615 5.76 -17.60 30.55
CA ALA A 615 6.95 -18.39 30.27
C ALA A 615 7.05 -18.72 28.77
N THR A 616 5.94 -19.13 28.16
CA THR A 616 5.89 -19.41 26.70
C THR A 616 6.26 -18.18 25.88
N ILE A 617 5.72 -17.00 26.21
CA ILE A 617 6.08 -15.73 25.57
C ILE A 617 7.57 -15.42 25.73
N GLY A 618 8.12 -15.62 26.93
CA GLY A 618 9.55 -15.47 27.18
C GLY A 618 10.37 -16.43 26.30
N HIS A 619 9.91 -17.67 26.15
CA HIS A 619 10.56 -18.62 25.25
C HIS A 619 10.49 -18.19 23.78
N THR A 620 9.33 -17.72 23.33
CA THR A 620 9.15 -17.24 21.96
C THR A 620 10.06 -16.06 21.66
N THR A 621 10.13 -15.08 22.57
CA THR A 621 10.93 -13.86 22.40
C THR A 621 12.43 -14.18 22.28
N ALA A 622 12.97 -15.00 23.21
CA ALA A 622 14.37 -15.42 23.13
C ALA A 622 14.67 -16.30 21.90
N HIS A 623 13.70 -17.07 21.40
CA HIS A 623 13.91 -17.89 20.20
C HIS A 623 14.00 -17.01 18.95
N ILE A 624 13.13 -16.01 18.82
CA ILE A 624 13.15 -15.07 17.70
C ILE A 624 14.46 -14.28 17.66
N ALA A 625 14.96 -13.83 18.81
CA ALA A 625 16.23 -13.13 18.90
C ALA A 625 17.43 -14.01 18.47
N THR A 626 17.44 -15.28 18.88
CA THR A 626 18.58 -16.19 18.62
C THR A 626 18.55 -16.88 17.25
N HIS A 627 17.38 -17.05 16.63
CA HIS A 627 17.20 -17.78 15.38
C HIS A 627 16.74 -16.84 14.26
N HIS A 628 17.68 -16.12 13.65
CA HIS A 628 17.40 -15.22 12.54
C HIS A 628 18.20 -15.56 11.26
N PRO A 629 17.53 -15.80 10.11
CA PRO A 629 16.08 -15.95 9.96
C PRO A 629 15.57 -17.22 10.65
N ILE A 630 14.30 -17.22 11.11
CA ILE A 630 13.69 -18.41 11.76
C ILE A 630 13.74 -19.60 10.81
N THR A 631 13.43 -19.38 9.53
CA THR A 631 13.66 -20.34 8.46
C THR A 631 14.10 -19.62 7.19
N GLU A 632 15.04 -20.20 6.44
CA GLU A 632 15.36 -19.74 5.08
C GLU A 632 14.30 -20.18 4.05
N ASN A 633 13.50 -21.19 4.39
CA ASN A 633 12.44 -21.73 3.54
C ASN A 633 11.08 -21.68 4.28
N HIS A 634 10.14 -20.92 3.73
CA HIS A 634 8.83 -20.65 4.33
C HIS A 634 7.96 -21.91 4.47
N ASP A 635 8.18 -22.92 3.61
CA ASP A 635 7.44 -24.20 3.65
C ASP A 635 7.86 -25.11 4.82
N LYS A 636 8.92 -24.74 5.56
CA LYS A 636 9.42 -25.49 6.72
C LYS A 636 9.09 -24.85 8.07
N ILE A 637 8.31 -23.78 8.11
CA ILE A 637 7.93 -23.11 9.36
C ILE A 637 7.19 -24.08 10.30
N ASP A 638 6.30 -24.91 9.76
CA ASP A 638 5.50 -25.85 10.57
C ASP A 638 6.38 -26.89 11.29
N VAL A 639 7.50 -27.29 10.66
CA VAL A 639 8.49 -28.19 11.27
C VAL A 639 9.25 -27.49 12.40
N GLU A 640 9.63 -26.23 12.19
CA GLU A 640 10.37 -25.46 13.19
C GLU A 640 9.50 -25.11 14.40
N VAL A 641 8.22 -24.78 14.17
CA VAL A 641 7.23 -24.61 15.24
C VAL A 641 7.05 -25.90 16.03
N SER A 642 6.96 -27.05 15.36
CA SER A 642 6.82 -28.35 16.02
C SER A 642 8.01 -28.67 16.93
N LYS A 643 9.24 -28.39 16.47
CA LYS A 643 10.45 -28.52 17.28
C LYS A 643 10.44 -27.57 18.48
N PHE A 644 10.10 -26.30 18.25
CA PHE A 644 10.01 -25.31 19.32
C PHE A 644 9.01 -25.73 20.40
N ILE A 645 7.80 -26.12 20.01
CA ILE A 645 6.76 -26.59 20.95
C ILE A 645 7.21 -27.84 21.69
N SER A 646 7.87 -28.79 21.02
CA SER A 646 8.40 -29.99 21.69
C SER A 646 9.50 -29.69 22.71
N GLY A 647 10.20 -28.56 22.55
CA GLY A 647 11.24 -28.08 23.46
C GLY A 647 10.73 -27.17 24.59
N LEU A 648 9.43 -26.87 24.66
CA LEU A 648 8.80 -26.15 25.78
C LEU A 648 8.49 -27.09 26.98
N GLY A 649 8.77 -28.39 26.83
CA GLY A 649 8.47 -29.44 27.81
C GLY A 649 9.38 -29.45 29.02
#